data_AF-A0A518ARG6-F1
#
_entry.id   AF-A0A518ARG6-F1
#
_cell.length_a   1.000
_cell.length_b   1.000
_cell.length_c   1.000
_cell.angle_alpha   90.00
_cell.angle_beta   90.00
_cell.angle_gamma   90.00
#
_symmetry.space_group_name_H-M   'P 1'
#
loop_
_entity.id
_entity.type
_entity.pdbx_description
1 polymer ?
#
loop_
_entity_poly.entity_id
_entity_poly.type
_entity_poly.pdbx_seq_one_letter_code
_entity_poly.pdbx_strand_id
1 'polypeptide(L)'
;MFAYSLYWRSIAFGLLCVIASSAVAEIDNLVVLVDSETATGGNAIAAFGYNPTDNSMFVSGFGAGGQMRKISGIDATPSAEVYVTETELQLYYRDGDPDRGVLTPLQSAIQLNPQAITSGSTTIPAYSFAVINDNGRTRVAGGSATDSAATKRFYQYNLEAVDFLQGEDGRDVYTTLATLEDMQIAANTTSQSSNQGRQGAWSGDGQSLYFADSSTNFGGIWKLDPISGDVTQLLIGDRDTNIEPAVRSIDGVDTIYISGASEVNDGGIDTFTYDGTTVGARTTTVSAATLQDFLELTGDDVADIRSMTSDTSGNIYFNSTDSSPDRRGIFRLDTEGRLSKVVSYAERDLAFTSDGLGGEDPNSNTLRMQTRTIEHPTAGTITQIMYAESSPLNLVAGVNAFEPGDFDRNGTLDSTDLSAFSDALTIRGQQIVDEDDYRYDLNGNLAVDWKDVKVLQQFADIPTGDTNFDGSLDFDDLDTLDQYYHTNGGVGAETWLAGDIASFVAGYPADAFDANIVNFADLTSFADSWIHLLGQTIDESDLTSRYTGQFLSDALIAFGFESSTLLGDYNGDGEVDLADYTVWRDSLGTTGSQLAADGYADGVVDLKDYQLWKTMFGSTSLSPESVTAVPEPASMVWLVALFAGLGVRRIASSIQS
;
A
#
# COMPACT_ATOMS: atom_id res chain seq x y z
N MET A 1 21.43 -36.44 -61.90
CA MET A 1 22.74 -36.61 -62.55
C MET A 1 23.22 -35.24 -63.01
N PHE A 2 24.12 -34.58 -62.26
CA PHE A 2 24.83 -33.33 -62.61
C PHE A 2 23.96 -32.06 -62.91
N ALA A 3 24.42 -30.81 -62.78
CA ALA A 3 25.49 -30.19 -61.96
C ALA A 3 25.53 -28.66 -62.17
N TYR A 4 25.79 -27.90 -61.09
CA TYR A 4 26.67 -26.69 -60.98
C TYR A 4 26.50 -25.48 -61.96
N SER A 5 26.56 -24.24 -61.46
CA SER A 5 27.71 -23.27 -61.59
C SER A 5 27.32 -21.99 -62.37
N LEU A 6 27.70 -20.73 -62.04
CA LEU A 6 28.39 -20.12 -60.89
C LEU A 6 28.09 -18.57 -60.86
N TYR A 7 28.21 -17.92 -59.67
CA TYR A 7 28.68 -16.53 -59.36
C TYR A 7 28.41 -15.34 -60.31
N TRP A 8 28.07 -14.16 -59.77
CA TRP A 8 29.03 -13.03 -59.53
C TRP A 8 28.41 -11.92 -58.65
N ARG A 9 29.25 -11.10 -58.01
CA ARG A 9 28.91 -10.07 -57.00
C ARG A 9 28.63 -8.68 -57.60
N SER A 10 27.79 -7.87 -56.93
CA SER A 10 27.90 -6.41 -56.69
C SER A 10 26.60 -5.86 -56.07
N ILE A 11 26.52 -4.74 -55.33
CA ILE A 11 27.45 -3.89 -54.54
C ILE A 11 26.55 -3.22 -53.48
N ALA A 12 27.05 -2.92 -52.28
CA ALA A 12 26.24 -2.28 -51.24
C ALA A 12 25.97 -0.79 -51.53
N PHE A 13 24.74 -0.36 -51.26
CA PHE A 13 24.41 1.02 -50.86
C PHE A 13 23.39 0.93 -49.73
N GLY A 14 23.87 1.09 -48.49
CA GLY A 14 23.00 1.16 -47.33
C GLY A 14 22.38 2.55 -47.25
N LEU A 15 21.06 2.63 -47.39
CA LEU A 15 20.29 3.72 -46.80
C LEU A 15 19.70 3.17 -45.51
N LEU A 16 20.39 3.40 -44.39
CA LEU A 16 19.85 3.07 -43.07
C LEU A 16 18.76 4.10 -42.78
N CYS A 17 17.53 3.79 -43.15
CA CYS A 17 16.38 4.53 -42.65
C CYS A 17 16.20 4.07 -41.20
N VAL A 18 16.87 4.76 -40.27
CA VAL A 18 16.53 4.67 -38.85
C VAL A 18 15.17 5.33 -38.72
N ILE A 19 14.12 4.53 -38.88
CA ILE A 19 12.86 4.82 -38.23
C ILE A 19 13.19 4.68 -36.75
N ALA A 20 13.31 5.79 -36.04
CA ALA A 20 13.20 5.75 -34.60
C ALA A 20 11.76 5.29 -34.32
N SER A 21 11.61 4.01 -33.99
CA SER A 21 10.54 3.64 -33.08
C SER A 21 10.76 4.50 -31.83
N SER A 22 9.72 5.23 -31.42
CA SER A 22 9.65 5.65 -30.03
C SER A 22 9.94 4.43 -29.17
N ALA A 23 10.89 4.55 -28.24
CA ALA A 23 10.94 3.59 -27.15
C ALA A 23 9.58 3.69 -26.45
N VAL A 24 8.98 2.55 -26.16
CA VAL A 24 7.87 2.50 -25.20
C VAL A 24 8.49 2.81 -23.83
N ALA A 25 7.76 3.53 -22.97
CA ALA A 25 8.22 3.80 -21.60
C ALA A 25 8.62 2.50 -20.90
N GLU A 26 9.77 2.51 -20.22
CA GLU A 26 10.33 1.29 -19.61
C GLU A 26 9.95 1.24 -18.13
N ILE A 27 8.93 0.43 -17.82
CA ILE A 27 8.48 0.19 -16.45
C ILE A 27 9.55 -0.60 -15.68
N ASP A 28 10.35 0.13 -14.92
CA ASP A 28 11.62 -0.33 -14.33
C ASP A 28 11.50 -1.09 -12.99
N ASN A 29 10.30 -1.12 -12.43
CA ASN A 29 9.99 -1.83 -11.18
C ASN A 29 9.44 -3.25 -11.39
N LEU A 30 9.05 -3.64 -12.62
CA LEU A 30 8.44 -4.95 -12.90
C LEU A 30 9.37 -5.94 -13.61
N VAL A 31 9.21 -7.22 -13.28
CA VAL A 31 9.92 -8.33 -13.95
C VAL A 31 9.05 -9.59 -14.05
N VAL A 32 9.12 -10.29 -15.18
CA VAL A 32 8.58 -11.65 -15.32
C VAL A 32 9.61 -12.63 -14.75
N LEU A 33 9.30 -13.25 -13.62
CA LEU A 33 10.19 -14.20 -12.94
C LEU A 33 10.05 -15.62 -13.51
N VAL A 34 8.83 -16.02 -13.87
CA VAL A 34 8.55 -17.30 -14.53
C VAL A 34 7.42 -17.10 -15.54
N ASP A 35 7.70 -17.33 -16.82
CA ASP A 35 6.70 -17.23 -17.89
C ASP A 35 5.64 -18.36 -17.83
N SER A 36 4.57 -18.18 -18.60
CA SER A 36 3.39 -19.08 -18.66
C SER A 36 3.70 -20.51 -19.12
N GLU A 37 4.60 -20.70 -20.08
CA GLU A 37 4.96 -22.03 -20.59
C GLU A 37 5.81 -22.77 -19.56
N THR A 38 6.76 -22.07 -18.95
CA THR A 38 7.65 -22.57 -17.90
C THR A 38 6.87 -22.89 -16.61
N ALA A 39 6.02 -21.97 -16.15
CA ALA A 39 5.24 -22.10 -14.92
C ALA A 39 4.30 -23.31 -14.94
N THR A 40 3.46 -23.44 -15.98
CA THR A 40 2.34 -24.39 -16.00
C THR A 40 2.05 -25.01 -17.37
N GLY A 41 2.73 -24.56 -18.44
CA GLY A 41 2.43 -24.94 -19.82
C GLY A 41 1.17 -24.25 -20.35
N GLY A 42 1.01 -22.96 -20.04
CA GLY A 42 -0.13 -22.15 -20.48
C GLY A 42 -1.39 -22.22 -19.61
N ASN A 43 -1.39 -22.98 -18.51
CA ASN A 43 -2.55 -23.11 -17.62
C ASN A 43 -2.56 -22.04 -16.52
N ALA A 44 -3.73 -21.67 -16.00
CA ALA A 44 -3.82 -20.67 -14.93
C ALA A 44 -3.06 -21.08 -13.66
N ILE A 45 -2.22 -20.20 -13.11
CA ILE A 45 -1.45 -20.48 -11.89
C ILE A 45 -2.39 -20.63 -10.69
N ALA A 46 -2.29 -21.79 -10.03
CA ALA A 46 -3.03 -22.12 -8.82
C ALA A 46 -2.27 -21.68 -7.56
N ALA A 47 -0.96 -21.89 -7.52
CA ALA A 47 -0.07 -21.41 -6.46
C ALA A 47 1.40 -21.39 -6.93
N PHE A 48 2.22 -20.65 -6.20
CA PHE A 48 3.67 -20.82 -6.21
C PHE A 48 4.25 -20.71 -4.79
N GLY A 49 5.49 -21.16 -4.61
CA GLY A 49 6.29 -20.99 -3.41
C GLY A 49 7.77 -20.94 -3.74
N TYR A 50 8.48 -19.91 -3.28
CA TYR A 50 9.89 -19.68 -3.59
C TYR A 50 10.84 -20.30 -2.55
N ASN A 51 11.96 -20.87 -3.02
CA ASN A 51 13.05 -21.37 -2.20
C ASN A 51 14.33 -20.51 -2.42
N PRO A 52 14.70 -19.65 -1.45
CA PRO A 52 15.92 -18.85 -1.53
C PRO A 52 17.20 -19.67 -1.38
N THR A 53 17.15 -20.93 -0.91
CA THR A 53 18.37 -21.72 -0.63
C THR A 53 19.02 -22.29 -1.88
N ASP A 54 18.24 -22.58 -2.92
CA ASP A 54 18.73 -23.12 -4.21
C ASP A 54 18.23 -22.31 -5.43
N ASN A 55 17.60 -21.15 -5.19
CA ASN A 55 17.00 -20.28 -6.21
C ASN A 55 16.04 -21.04 -7.14
N SER A 56 15.04 -21.67 -6.51
CA SER A 56 13.99 -22.41 -7.19
C SER A 56 12.60 -21.98 -6.74
N MET A 57 11.59 -22.34 -7.51
CA MET A 57 10.18 -22.06 -7.22
C MET A 57 9.35 -23.29 -7.52
N PHE A 58 8.44 -23.65 -6.62
CA PHE A 58 7.46 -24.71 -6.85
C PHE A 58 6.17 -24.08 -7.33
N VAL A 59 5.64 -24.49 -8.47
CA VAL A 59 4.45 -23.89 -9.11
C VAL A 59 3.43 -24.97 -9.43
N SER A 60 2.14 -24.68 -9.20
CA SER A 60 1.02 -25.54 -9.57
C SER A 60 0.00 -24.78 -10.43
N GLY A 61 -0.70 -25.51 -11.30
CA GLY A 61 -1.74 -24.97 -12.18
C GLY A 61 -3.16 -25.40 -11.79
N PHE A 62 -4.16 -24.58 -12.14
CA PHE A 62 -5.59 -24.89 -12.01
C PHE A 62 -6.08 -25.76 -13.16
N GLY A 63 -7.06 -26.62 -12.87
CA GLY A 63 -7.78 -27.39 -13.88
C GLY A 63 -7.12 -28.73 -14.25
N ALA A 64 -7.58 -29.32 -15.35
CA ALA A 64 -6.99 -30.54 -15.89
C ALA A 64 -5.60 -30.22 -16.47
N GLY A 65 -4.60 -31.03 -16.13
CA GLY A 65 -3.18 -30.71 -16.31
C GLY A 65 -2.51 -30.09 -15.08
N GLY A 66 -3.22 -29.98 -13.95
CA GLY A 66 -2.72 -29.47 -12.66
C GLY A 66 -1.62 -30.33 -12.04
N GLN A 67 -0.41 -30.21 -12.59
CA GLN A 67 0.84 -30.78 -12.10
C GLN A 67 1.60 -29.77 -11.24
N MET A 68 2.40 -30.26 -10.30
CA MET A 68 3.39 -29.45 -9.60
C MET A 68 4.73 -29.53 -10.34
N ARG A 69 5.31 -28.36 -10.62
CA ARG A 69 6.63 -28.23 -11.24
C ARG A 69 7.61 -27.59 -10.27
N LYS A 70 8.87 -28.03 -10.31
CA LYS A 70 9.99 -27.25 -9.79
C LYS A 70 10.59 -26.43 -10.94
N ILE A 71 10.68 -25.12 -10.74
CA ILE A 71 11.33 -24.17 -11.65
C ILE A 71 12.68 -23.82 -11.02
N SER A 72 13.77 -23.98 -11.75
CA SER A 72 15.13 -23.68 -11.25
C SER A 72 15.75 -22.50 -12.00
N GLY A 73 16.55 -21.69 -11.32
CA GLY A 73 17.31 -20.60 -11.94
C GLY A 73 16.46 -19.36 -12.24
N ILE A 74 15.65 -18.93 -11.26
CA ILE A 74 14.67 -17.83 -11.40
C ILE A 74 15.35 -16.54 -11.89
N ASP A 75 16.53 -16.20 -11.35
CA ASP A 75 17.29 -14.99 -11.72
C ASP A 75 18.19 -15.15 -12.96
N ALA A 76 17.96 -16.18 -13.79
CA ALA A 76 18.82 -16.48 -14.93
C ALA A 76 18.04 -16.90 -16.18
N THR A 77 17.77 -18.20 -16.36
CA THR A 77 16.95 -18.72 -17.43
C THR A 77 16.10 -19.82 -16.81
N PRO A 78 14.88 -19.48 -16.34
CA PRO A 78 13.99 -20.41 -15.67
C PRO A 78 13.80 -21.70 -16.47
N SER A 79 13.95 -22.85 -15.82
CA SER A 79 13.71 -24.17 -16.43
C SER A 79 12.84 -25.04 -15.55
N ALA A 80 11.83 -25.67 -16.13
CA ALA A 80 10.82 -26.44 -15.41
C ALA A 80 11.06 -27.96 -15.45
N GLU A 81 10.87 -28.61 -14.30
CA GLU A 81 10.80 -30.07 -14.15
C GLU A 81 9.48 -30.45 -13.48
N VAL A 82 8.82 -31.52 -13.93
CA VAL A 82 7.58 -32.00 -13.31
C VAL A 82 7.93 -32.86 -12.10
N TYR A 83 7.54 -32.41 -10.92
CA TYR A 83 7.82 -33.09 -9.65
C TYR A 83 6.65 -33.97 -9.19
N VAL A 84 5.41 -33.56 -9.50
CA VAL A 84 4.20 -34.36 -9.30
C VAL A 84 3.23 -34.14 -10.45
N THR A 85 2.73 -35.19 -11.09
CA THR A 85 1.67 -35.11 -12.10
C THR A 85 0.28 -34.97 -11.46
N GLU A 86 -0.68 -34.46 -12.23
CA GLU A 86 -2.09 -34.40 -11.80
C GLU A 86 -2.63 -35.78 -11.36
N THR A 87 -2.13 -36.88 -11.96
CA THR A 87 -2.63 -38.24 -11.66
C THR A 87 -2.25 -38.67 -10.24
N GLU A 88 -1.01 -38.43 -9.81
CA GLU A 88 -0.61 -38.70 -8.43
C GLU A 88 -1.27 -37.76 -7.44
N LEU A 89 -1.40 -36.48 -7.81
CA LEU A 89 -2.07 -35.49 -6.97
C LEU A 89 -3.51 -35.94 -6.68
N GLN A 90 -4.25 -36.32 -7.73
CA GLN A 90 -5.59 -36.90 -7.58
C GLN A 90 -5.60 -38.24 -6.82
N LEU A 91 -4.56 -39.07 -6.90
CA LEU A 91 -4.47 -40.31 -6.12
C LEU A 91 -4.28 -40.03 -4.62
N TYR A 92 -3.48 -39.01 -4.28
CA TYR A 92 -3.27 -38.53 -2.93
C TYR A 92 -4.56 -37.99 -2.30
N TYR A 93 -5.31 -37.09 -2.96
CA TYR A 93 -6.60 -36.59 -2.44
C TYR A 93 -7.65 -37.68 -2.23
N ARG A 94 -7.53 -38.81 -2.96
CA ARG A 94 -8.39 -39.99 -2.83
C ARG A 94 -7.92 -40.96 -1.73
N ASP A 95 -6.84 -40.67 -1.01
CA ASP A 95 -6.20 -41.61 -0.07
C ASP A 95 -5.85 -42.98 -0.73
N GLY A 96 -5.68 -43.00 -2.05
CA GLY A 96 -5.49 -44.21 -2.86
C GLY A 96 -6.76 -45.00 -3.21
N ASP A 97 -7.96 -44.54 -2.83
CA ASP A 97 -9.24 -45.18 -3.17
C ASP A 97 -9.80 -44.68 -4.52
N PRO A 98 -9.75 -45.48 -5.60
CA PRO A 98 -10.18 -45.04 -6.93
C PRO A 98 -11.69 -44.80 -7.04
N ASP A 99 -12.51 -45.29 -6.11
CA ASP A 99 -13.97 -45.09 -6.11
C ASP A 99 -14.37 -43.73 -5.49
N ARG A 100 -13.40 -42.98 -4.91
CA ARG A 100 -13.62 -41.62 -4.42
C ARG A 100 -13.59 -40.59 -5.56
N GLY A 101 -14.68 -39.83 -5.67
CA GLY A 101 -14.66 -38.58 -6.41
C GLY A 101 -13.82 -37.53 -5.69
N VAL A 102 -13.13 -36.68 -6.44
CA VAL A 102 -12.53 -35.43 -5.94
C VAL A 102 -13.03 -34.31 -6.83
N LEU A 103 -13.46 -33.20 -6.23
CA LEU A 103 -13.57 -31.96 -7.00
C LEU A 103 -12.17 -31.53 -7.42
N THR A 104 -12.06 -30.81 -8.54
CA THR A 104 -10.78 -30.37 -9.12
C THR A 104 -9.82 -29.88 -8.02
N PRO A 105 -8.60 -30.42 -7.93
CA PRO A 105 -7.57 -29.93 -7.02
C PRO A 105 -7.39 -28.41 -7.09
N LEU A 106 -7.32 -27.74 -5.93
CA LEU A 106 -7.13 -26.30 -5.82
C LEU A 106 -6.00 -26.02 -4.83
N GLN A 107 -4.79 -26.47 -5.15
CA GLN A 107 -3.57 -26.09 -4.41
C GLN A 107 -3.47 -24.56 -4.43
N SER A 108 -3.90 -23.92 -3.36
CA SER A 108 -4.23 -22.48 -3.35
C SER A 108 -3.04 -21.61 -2.94
N ALA A 109 -2.13 -22.18 -2.14
CA ALA A 109 -0.79 -21.66 -1.88
C ALA A 109 0.20 -22.80 -1.64
N ILE A 110 1.49 -22.53 -1.89
CA ILE A 110 2.62 -23.38 -1.55
C ILE A 110 3.55 -22.52 -0.69
N GLN A 111 3.71 -22.84 0.59
CA GLN A 111 4.42 -21.99 1.55
C GLN A 111 5.56 -22.76 2.19
N LEU A 112 6.80 -22.50 1.76
CA LEU A 112 7.98 -23.09 2.37
C LEU A 112 8.17 -22.55 3.79
N ASN A 113 8.69 -23.37 4.70
CA ASN A 113 8.93 -22.95 6.08
C ASN A 113 10.12 -21.97 6.15
N PRO A 114 9.94 -20.68 6.50
CA PRO A 114 11.00 -19.67 6.34
C PRO A 114 12.10 -19.79 7.40
N GLN A 115 11.81 -20.45 8.51
CA GLN A 115 12.72 -20.68 9.63
C GLN A 115 12.74 -22.17 10.02
N ALA A 116 13.73 -22.55 10.82
CA ALA A 116 13.88 -23.93 11.28
C ALA A 116 12.90 -24.24 12.41
N ILE A 117 12.04 -25.24 12.21
CA ILE A 117 10.97 -25.59 13.15
C ILE A 117 11.50 -26.56 14.21
N THR A 118 11.35 -26.20 15.47
CA THR A 118 11.70 -27.07 16.61
C THR A 118 10.46 -27.78 17.14
N SER A 119 10.50 -29.12 17.11
CA SER A 119 9.46 -30.00 17.67
C SER A 119 10.09 -31.03 18.61
N GLY A 120 9.93 -30.82 19.91
CA GLY A 120 10.56 -31.64 20.95
C GLY A 120 12.09 -31.57 20.89
N SER A 121 12.73 -32.69 20.55
CA SER A 121 14.20 -32.78 20.34
C SER A 121 14.62 -32.73 18.87
N THR A 122 13.68 -32.54 17.95
CA THR A 122 13.91 -32.53 16.51
C THR A 122 13.87 -31.09 15.99
N THR A 123 14.84 -30.72 15.18
CA THR A 123 14.85 -29.45 14.44
C THR A 123 14.75 -29.76 12.95
N ILE A 124 13.68 -29.26 12.32
CA ILE A 124 13.43 -29.36 10.89
C ILE A 124 14.04 -28.10 10.24
N PRO A 125 14.97 -28.20 9.26
CA PRO A 125 15.64 -27.03 8.70
C PRO A 125 14.68 -26.04 8.01
N ALA A 126 15.07 -24.77 7.93
CA ALA A 126 14.39 -23.79 7.08
C ALA A 126 14.39 -24.26 5.61
N TYR A 127 13.31 -23.96 4.88
CA TYR A 127 13.10 -24.28 3.46
C TYR A 127 13.28 -25.77 3.11
N SER A 128 12.91 -26.67 4.03
CA SER A 128 13.03 -28.13 3.85
C SER A 128 11.71 -28.83 3.53
N PHE A 129 10.57 -28.14 3.72
CA PHE A 129 9.26 -28.59 3.27
C PHE A 129 8.37 -27.38 2.94
N ALA A 130 7.26 -27.62 2.24
CA ALA A 130 6.21 -26.64 2.07
C ALA A 130 4.91 -27.10 2.74
N VAL A 131 4.17 -26.16 3.33
CA VAL A 131 2.75 -26.35 3.68
C VAL A 131 1.91 -25.91 2.47
N ILE A 132 0.92 -26.72 2.12
CA ILE A 132 0.00 -26.45 1.01
C ILE A 132 -1.41 -26.32 1.56
N ASN A 133 -2.07 -25.22 1.18
CA ASN A 133 -3.47 -24.91 1.48
C ASN A 133 -4.35 -25.40 0.31
N ASP A 134 -5.48 -26.04 0.60
CA ASP A 134 -6.36 -26.59 -0.44
C ASP A 134 -7.85 -26.42 -0.13
N ASN A 135 -8.56 -25.74 -1.04
CA ASN A 135 -10.01 -25.56 -1.01
C ASN A 135 -10.79 -26.71 -1.70
N GLY A 136 -10.09 -27.69 -2.27
CA GLY A 136 -10.67 -28.90 -2.86
C GLY A 136 -11.57 -29.68 -1.91
N ARG A 137 -12.33 -30.64 -2.46
CA ARG A 137 -13.25 -31.48 -1.67
C ARG A 137 -13.23 -32.93 -2.15
N THR A 138 -12.93 -33.84 -1.24
CA THR A 138 -13.01 -35.28 -1.47
C THR A 138 -14.43 -35.76 -1.22
N ARG A 139 -14.91 -36.69 -2.04
CA ARG A 139 -16.24 -37.29 -1.93
C ARG A 139 -16.16 -38.67 -1.27
N VAL A 140 -17.28 -39.09 -0.70
CA VAL A 140 -17.47 -40.49 -0.27
C VAL A 140 -17.39 -41.42 -1.48
N ALA A 141 -16.83 -42.62 -1.29
CA ALA A 141 -16.69 -43.61 -2.36
C ALA A 141 -18.05 -43.93 -3.02
N GLY A 142 -18.11 -43.86 -4.35
CA GLY A 142 -19.33 -44.11 -5.13
C GLY A 142 -20.47 -43.09 -4.94
N GLY A 143 -20.22 -41.93 -4.31
CA GLY A 143 -21.25 -40.93 -4.02
C GLY A 143 -20.83 -39.48 -4.30
N SER A 144 -21.77 -38.55 -4.10
CA SER A 144 -21.57 -37.11 -4.35
C SER A 144 -21.50 -36.25 -3.08
N ALA A 145 -21.66 -36.84 -1.90
CA ALA A 145 -21.50 -36.15 -0.62
C ALA A 145 -20.00 -35.90 -0.32
N THR A 146 -19.68 -34.77 0.30
CA THR A 146 -18.32 -34.52 0.81
C THR A 146 -18.00 -35.49 1.93
N ASP A 147 -16.80 -36.05 1.91
CA ASP A 147 -16.21 -36.75 3.04
C ASP A 147 -15.28 -35.77 3.75
N SER A 148 -15.65 -35.31 4.96
CA SER A 148 -14.86 -34.35 5.72
C SER A 148 -13.48 -34.89 6.11
N ALA A 149 -13.41 -36.18 6.48
CA ALA A 149 -12.19 -36.83 6.97
C ALA A 149 -11.18 -37.06 5.84
N ALA A 150 -11.66 -37.31 4.61
CA ALA A 150 -10.80 -37.43 3.43
C ALA A 150 -10.51 -36.09 2.73
N THR A 151 -11.27 -35.02 3.04
CA THR A 151 -11.06 -33.70 2.44
C THR A 151 -9.88 -33.01 3.09
N LYS A 152 -8.76 -32.94 2.37
CA LYS A 152 -7.53 -32.27 2.84
C LYS A 152 -7.76 -30.76 2.84
N ARG A 153 -7.29 -30.10 3.89
CA ARG A 153 -7.26 -28.62 4.04
C ARG A 153 -5.83 -28.12 4.07
N PHE A 154 -4.97 -28.84 4.80
CA PHE A 154 -3.52 -28.63 4.80
C PHE A 154 -2.76 -29.94 4.67
N TYR A 155 -1.64 -29.89 3.97
CA TYR A 155 -0.68 -30.98 3.89
C TYR A 155 0.73 -30.46 3.68
N GLN A 156 1.71 -31.20 4.20
CA GLN A 156 3.12 -30.97 3.91
C GLN A 156 3.48 -31.55 2.55
N TYR A 157 4.50 -30.96 1.93
CA TYR A 157 5.20 -31.47 0.77
C TYR A 157 6.71 -31.46 1.03
N ASN A 158 7.38 -32.60 0.83
CA ASN A 158 8.79 -32.79 1.18
C ASN A 158 9.81 -32.23 0.16
N LEU A 159 9.35 -31.48 -0.85
CA LEU A 159 10.15 -30.86 -1.91
C LEU A 159 10.88 -31.84 -2.86
N GLU A 160 10.59 -33.14 -2.80
CA GLU A 160 11.17 -34.15 -3.69
C GLU A 160 10.24 -34.47 -4.88
N ALA A 161 10.84 -34.86 -6.00
CA ALA A 161 10.09 -35.44 -7.13
C ALA A 161 9.70 -36.89 -6.80
N VAL A 162 8.55 -37.33 -7.29
CA VAL A 162 8.09 -38.73 -7.07
C VAL A 162 8.80 -39.69 -8.05
N ASP A 163 9.43 -40.77 -7.56
CA ASP A 163 10.10 -41.75 -8.42
C ASP A 163 9.15 -42.89 -8.88
N PHE A 164 8.43 -42.62 -9.96
CA PHE A 164 7.55 -43.60 -10.61
C PHE A 164 8.28 -44.85 -11.13
N LEU A 165 9.59 -44.77 -11.38
CA LEU A 165 10.37 -45.93 -11.83
C LEU A 165 10.59 -46.93 -10.70
N GLN A 166 10.47 -46.48 -9.44
CA GLN A 166 10.45 -47.30 -8.23
C GLN A 166 9.03 -47.59 -7.72
N GLY A 167 8.01 -46.97 -8.32
CA GLY A 167 6.59 -47.23 -8.04
C GLY A 167 6.00 -46.37 -6.92
N GLU A 168 6.65 -45.24 -6.62
CA GLU A 168 6.15 -44.21 -5.70
C GLU A 168 4.93 -43.47 -6.29
N ASP A 169 4.12 -42.88 -5.43
CA ASP A 169 3.05 -41.95 -5.81
C ASP A 169 2.97 -40.72 -4.89
N GLY A 170 1.97 -39.85 -5.11
CA GLY A 170 1.83 -38.59 -4.37
C GLY A 170 1.76 -38.77 -2.85
N ARG A 171 1.37 -39.95 -2.35
CA ARG A 171 1.33 -40.28 -0.91
C ARG A 171 2.71 -40.48 -0.29
N ASP A 172 3.77 -40.63 -1.10
CA ASP A 172 5.15 -40.73 -0.62
C ASP A 172 5.81 -39.34 -0.41
N VAL A 173 5.30 -38.30 -1.09
CA VAL A 173 5.82 -36.91 -1.00
C VAL A 173 4.90 -35.93 -0.27
N TYR A 174 3.60 -36.21 -0.19
CA TYR A 174 2.64 -35.41 0.58
C TYR A 174 2.17 -36.10 1.86
N THR A 175 2.10 -35.34 2.95
CA THR A 175 1.57 -35.81 4.24
C THR A 175 0.42 -34.92 4.71
N THR A 176 -0.76 -35.50 4.96
CA THR A 176 -1.91 -34.75 5.47
C THR A 176 -1.61 -34.17 6.84
N LEU A 177 -1.81 -32.85 7.00
CA LEU A 177 -1.76 -32.17 8.29
C LEU A 177 -3.16 -32.06 8.89
N ALA A 178 -4.07 -31.39 8.17
CA ALA A 178 -5.41 -31.10 8.65
C ALA A 178 -6.46 -31.34 7.57
N THR A 179 -7.63 -31.81 8.00
CA THR A 179 -8.78 -32.13 7.18
C THR A 179 -9.94 -31.15 7.44
N LEU A 180 -10.99 -31.23 6.63
CA LEU A 180 -12.23 -30.52 6.91
C LEU A 180 -12.91 -31.04 8.18
N GLU A 181 -12.69 -32.29 8.59
CA GLU A 181 -13.21 -32.82 9.87
C GLU A 181 -12.50 -32.18 11.07
N ASP A 182 -11.18 -31.94 10.99
CA ASP A 182 -10.43 -31.28 12.07
C ASP A 182 -10.89 -29.82 12.26
N MET A 183 -11.12 -29.10 11.15
CA MET A 183 -11.74 -27.76 11.21
C MET A 183 -13.16 -27.81 11.77
N GLN A 184 -13.97 -28.81 11.39
CA GLN A 184 -15.33 -29.02 11.93
C GLN A 184 -15.33 -29.24 13.44
N ILE A 185 -14.39 -30.03 13.96
CA ILE A 185 -14.20 -30.26 15.39
C ILE A 185 -13.79 -28.97 16.09
N ALA A 186 -12.79 -28.24 15.56
CA ALA A 186 -12.27 -27.02 16.15
C ALA A 186 -13.31 -25.88 16.20
N ALA A 187 -14.09 -25.67 15.14
CA ALA A 187 -15.21 -24.70 15.11
C ALA A 187 -16.52 -25.23 15.72
N ASN A 188 -16.55 -26.47 16.22
CA ASN A 188 -17.76 -27.13 16.75
C ASN A 188 -18.96 -27.04 15.79
N THR A 189 -18.73 -27.35 14.51
CA THR A 189 -19.71 -27.27 13.42
C THR A 189 -19.74 -28.55 12.59
N THR A 190 -20.80 -28.75 11.80
CA THR A 190 -20.89 -29.82 10.79
C THR A 190 -20.92 -29.26 9.36
N SER A 191 -20.62 -27.97 9.18
CA SER A 191 -20.59 -27.33 7.87
C SER A 191 -19.59 -27.99 6.93
N GLN A 192 -20.07 -28.43 5.75
CA GLN A 192 -19.20 -28.90 4.67
C GLN A 192 -18.72 -27.77 3.75
N SER A 193 -18.96 -26.51 4.11
CA SER A 193 -18.56 -25.35 3.32
C SER A 193 -17.59 -24.48 4.10
N SER A 194 -16.33 -24.58 3.73
CA SER A 194 -15.22 -23.68 4.06
C SER A 194 -14.85 -22.89 2.79
N ASN A 195 -14.25 -21.72 2.96
CA ASN A 195 -13.69 -20.90 1.89
C ASN A 195 -12.42 -20.24 2.42
N GLN A 196 -11.33 -20.99 2.43
CA GLN A 196 -10.07 -20.53 2.99
C GLN A 196 -9.45 -19.48 2.07
N GLY A 197 -8.89 -18.41 2.64
CA GLY A 197 -7.98 -17.50 1.96
C GLY A 197 -6.86 -18.32 1.30
N ARG A 198 -6.42 -17.93 0.11
CA ARG A 198 -5.62 -18.80 -0.76
C ARG A 198 -4.24 -19.07 -0.16
N GLN A 199 -3.63 -18.05 0.43
CA GLN A 199 -2.34 -18.06 1.10
C GLN A 199 -2.49 -17.62 2.57
N GLY A 200 -1.70 -18.22 3.46
CA GLY A 200 -1.55 -17.80 4.86
C GLY A 200 -0.28 -16.98 5.08
N ALA A 201 0.08 -16.75 6.34
CA ALA A 201 1.35 -16.16 6.74
C ALA A 201 1.98 -16.91 7.91
N TRP A 202 3.30 -17.08 7.87
CA TRP A 202 4.04 -17.72 8.95
C TRP A 202 4.15 -16.80 10.17
N SER A 203 4.15 -17.39 11.37
CA SER A 203 4.53 -16.70 12.61
C SER A 203 5.96 -16.19 12.54
N GLY A 204 6.30 -15.18 13.35
CA GLY A 204 7.63 -14.59 13.36
C GLY A 204 8.77 -15.53 13.73
N ASP A 205 8.46 -16.64 14.39
CA ASP A 205 9.37 -17.75 14.72
C ASP A 205 9.31 -18.93 13.74
N GLY A 206 8.42 -18.87 12.74
CA GLY A 206 8.16 -19.95 11.77
C GLY A 206 7.48 -21.21 12.36
N GLN A 207 7.07 -21.18 13.63
CA GLN A 207 6.48 -22.35 14.31
C GLN A 207 4.98 -22.55 14.01
N SER A 208 4.33 -21.63 13.30
CA SER A 208 2.88 -21.69 13.02
C SER A 208 2.53 -20.99 11.72
N LEU A 209 1.41 -21.38 11.11
CA LEU A 209 0.86 -20.73 9.92
C LEU A 209 -0.53 -20.15 10.25
N TYR A 210 -0.71 -18.86 10.05
CA TYR A 210 -2.02 -18.21 10.15
C TYR A 210 -2.70 -18.18 8.78
N PHE A 211 -4.01 -18.42 8.75
CA PHE A 211 -4.80 -18.35 7.52
C PHE A 211 -6.21 -17.84 7.82
N ALA A 212 -6.87 -17.28 6.81
CA ALA A 212 -8.24 -16.83 6.91
C ALA A 212 -9.21 -17.87 6.33
N ASP A 213 -10.46 -17.88 6.79
CA ASP A 213 -11.59 -18.49 6.09
C ASP A 213 -12.76 -17.53 6.11
N SER A 214 -13.49 -17.39 5.00
CA SER A 214 -14.57 -16.42 4.82
C SER A 214 -15.98 -17.04 4.80
N SER A 215 -16.13 -18.31 5.19
CA SER A 215 -17.43 -18.98 5.22
C SER A 215 -18.20 -18.71 6.52
N THR A 216 -19.53 -18.71 6.47
CA THR A 216 -20.42 -18.46 7.63
C THR A 216 -20.24 -19.42 8.82
N ASN A 217 -19.46 -20.50 8.70
CA ASN A 217 -19.25 -21.46 9.81
C ASN A 217 -17.78 -21.67 10.18
N PHE A 218 -16.85 -21.17 9.38
CA PHE A 218 -15.41 -21.18 9.67
C PHE A 218 -14.84 -19.74 9.68
N GLY A 219 -15.70 -18.74 9.52
CA GLY A 219 -15.38 -17.32 9.34
C GLY A 219 -14.45 -16.81 10.42
N GLY A 220 -13.26 -16.35 10.04
CA GLY A 220 -12.26 -15.98 11.01
C GLY A 220 -10.82 -16.09 10.55
N ILE A 221 -9.92 -15.86 11.50
CA ILE A 221 -8.49 -16.14 11.36
C ILE A 221 -8.15 -17.34 12.23
N TRP A 222 -7.40 -18.25 11.64
CA TRP A 222 -7.02 -19.55 12.16
C TRP A 222 -5.50 -19.65 12.26
N LYS A 223 -5.06 -20.56 13.12
CA LYS A 223 -3.69 -21.01 13.29
C LYS A 223 -3.61 -22.50 12.99
N LEU A 224 -2.59 -22.91 12.25
CA LEU A 224 -2.18 -24.29 12.02
C LEU A 224 -0.82 -24.53 12.69
N ASP A 225 -0.70 -25.60 13.47
CA ASP A 225 0.60 -26.20 13.78
C ASP A 225 1.08 -26.98 12.54
N PRO A 226 2.22 -26.62 11.94
CA PRO A 226 2.69 -27.17 10.68
C PRO A 226 3.23 -28.60 10.81
N ILE A 227 3.35 -29.14 12.03
CA ILE A 227 3.92 -30.47 12.32
C ILE A 227 2.86 -31.43 12.87
N SER A 228 2.05 -31.00 13.85
CA SER A 228 0.98 -31.85 14.41
C SER A 228 -0.30 -31.82 13.57
N GLY A 229 -0.51 -30.75 12.79
CA GLY A 229 -1.76 -30.51 12.07
C GLY A 229 -2.87 -29.89 12.92
N ASP A 230 -2.60 -29.59 14.20
CA ASP A 230 -3.59 -28.97 15.08
C ASP A 230 -4.05 -27.60 14.53
N VAL A 231 -5.36 -27.45 14.34
CA VAL A 231 -5.98 -26.20 13.88
C VAL A 231 -6.76 -25.51 15.01
N THR A 232 -6.54 -24.21 15.19
CA THR A 232 -7.22 -23.39 16.20
C THR A 232 -7.76 -22.11 15.57
N GLN A 233 -9.04 -21.82 15.76
CA GLN A 233 -9.62 -20.52 15.38
C GLN A 233 -9.21 -19.47 16.43
N LEU A 234 -8.46 -18.44 16.02
CA LEU A 234 -7.99 -17.36 16.89
C LEU A 234 -9.00 -16.21 16.96
N LEU A 235 -9.57 -15.86 15.81
CA LEU A 235 -10.55 -14.79 15.66
C LEU A 235 -11.77 -15.35 14.92
N ILE A 236 -12.98 -14.98 15.34
CA ILE A 236 -14.25 -15.33 14.68
C ILE A 236 -14.77 -14.08 13.95
N GLY A 237 -15.19 -14.22 12.69
CA GLY A 237 -15.73 -13.11 11.90
C GLY A 237 -16.50 -13.57 10.65
N ASP A 238 -17.75 -13.16 10.51
CA ASP A 238 -18.68 -13.67 9.49
C ASP A 238 -18.58 -12.98 8.12
N ARG A 239 -17.85 -11.86 8.00
CA ARG A 239 -17.74 -11.08 6.75
C ARG A 239 -16.32 -10.72 6.33
N ASP A 240 -15.35 -10.84 7.23
CA ASP A 240 -14.16 -9.96 7.22
C ASP A 240 -12.87 -10.56 6.67
N THR A 241 -12.93 -11.81 6.21
CA THR A 241 -11.78 -12.72 6.22
C THR A 241 -11.53 -13.43 4.88
N ASN A 242 -11.98 -12.84 3.76
CA ASN A 242 -11.54 -13.27 2.43
C ASN A 242 -10.25 -12.53 2.03
N ILE A 243 -9.18 -12.79 2.80
CA ILE A 243 -7.86 -12.17 2.68
C ILE A 243 -6.74 -13.19 2.90
N GLU A 244 -5.59 -12.96 2.26
CA GLU A 244 -4.32 -13.59 2.59
C GLU A 244 -3.57 -12.67 3.59
N PRO A 245 -3.43 -13.04 4.87
CA PRO A 245 -2.93 -12.13 5.91
C PRO A 245 -1.42 -11.89 5.82
N ALA A 246 -0.93 -10.86 6.51
CA ALA A 246 0.51 -10.61 6.74
C ALA A 246 0.84 -10.64 8.25
N VAL A 247 2.13 -10.82 8.60
CA VAL A 247 2.59 -10.92 10.00
C VAL A 247 3.82 -10.06 10.21
N ARG A 248 3.79 -9.18 11.21
CA ARG A 248 4.97 -8.50 11.75
C ARG A 248 5.19 -8.96 13.18
N SER A 249 6.37 -9.47 13.51
CA SER A 249 6.67 -9.99 14.85
C SER A 249 7.69 -9.11 15.57
N ILE A 250 7.41 -8.77 16.83
CA ILE A 250 8.30 -7.98 17.70
C ILE A 250 8.35 -8.66 19.07
N ASP A 251 9.55 -8.95 19.56
CA ASP A 251 9.82 -9.60 20.86
C ASP A 251 9.02 -10.90 21.12
N GLY A 252 8.70 -11.64 20.05
CA GLY A 252 7.94 -12.90 20.10
C GLY A 252 6.41 -12.72 20.17
N VAL A 253 5.91 -11.52 19.92
CA VAL A 253 4.48 -11.23 19.72
C VAL A 253 4.24 -10.98 18.24
N ASP A 254 3.40 -11.82 17.63
CA ASP A 254 2.96 -11.63 16.25
C ASP A 254 1.83 -10.60 16.21
N THR A 255 1.97 -9.58 15.36
CA THR A 255 0.88 -8.71 14.91
C THR A 255 0.40 -9.23 13.57
N ILE A 256 -0.83 -9.73 13.52
CA ILE A 256 -1.45 -10.29 12.32
C ILE A 256 -2.32 -9.21 11.67
N TYR A 257 -2.01 -8.88 10.42
CA TYR A 257 -2.71 -7.88 9.62
C TYR A 257 -3.80 -8.56 8.79
N ILE A 258 -4.99 -7.95 8.75
CA ILE A 258 -6.18 -8.43 8.05
C ILE A 258 -6.96 -7.27 7.42
N SER A 259 -7.87 -7.58 6.48
CA SER A 259 -8.81 -6.62 5.92
C SER A 259 -9.71 -6.05 7.01
N GLY A 260 -9.84 -4.74 7.04
CA GLY A 260 -10.95 -4.08 7.70
C GLY A 260 -12.23 -4.38 6.94
N ALA A 261 -13.21 -4.95 7.64
CA ALA A 261 -14.52 -5.36 7.08
C ALA A 261 -15.62 -5.43 8.16
N SER A 262 -15.33 -4.85 9.33
CA SER A 262 -16.35 -4.54 10.33
C SER A 262 -17.11 -3.29 9.89
N GLU A 263 -18.32 -3.07 10.42
CA GLU A 263 -19.11 -1.84 10.14
C GLU A 263 -18.40 -0.52 10.50
N VAL A 264 -17.25 -0.59 11.18
CA VAL A 264 -16.43 0.56 11.60
C VAL A 264 -15.24 0.82 10.66
N ASN A 265 -14.76 -0.20 9.94
CA ASN A 265 -13.52 -0.11 9.16
C ASN A 265 -13.57 -0.89 7.83
N ASP A 266 -14.73 -0.95 7.17
CA ASP A 266 -14.90 -1.67 5.91
C ASP A 266 -14.03 -1.04 4.80
N GLY A 267 -13.09 -1.81 4.25
CA GLY A 267 -12.06 -1.35 3.31
C GLY A 267 -10.84 -0.67 3.93
N GLY A 268 -10.64 -0.77 5.26
CA GLY A 268 -9.40 -0.39 5.92
C GLY A 268 -8.44 -1.58 6.14
N ILE A 269 -7.43 -1.39 7.00
CA ILE A 269 -6.58 -2.46 7.53
C ILE A 269 -6.78 -2.55 9.05
N ASP A 270 -7.12 -3.74 9.52
CA ASP A 270 -7.16 -4.06 10.95
C ASP A 270 -6.01 -5.00 11.32
N THR A 271 -5.66 -5.01 12.60
CA THR A 271 -4.70 -5.94 13.20
C THR A 271 -5.26 -6.58 14.46
N PHE A 272 -4.66 -7.68 14.88
CA PHE A 272 -4.71 -8.18 16.26
C PHE A 272 -3.39 -8.85 16.60
N THR A 273 -3.08 -9.02 17.89
CA THR A 273 -1.83 -9.66 18.33
C THR A 273 -2.03 -11.09 18.82
N TYR A 274 -0.97 -11.89 18.78
CA TYR A 274 -0.93 -13.21 19.40
C TYR A 274 0.46 -13.51 19.95
N ASP A 275 0.53 -13.88 21.24
CA ASP A 275 1.78 -14.15 21.99
C ASP A 275 2.10 -15.66 22.11
N GLY A 276 1.49 -16.50 21.27
CA GLY A 276 1.51 -17.95 21.39
C GLY A 276 0.46 -18.54 22.35
N THR A 277 -0.19 -17.72 23.18
CA THR A 277 -1.18 -18.14 24.20
C THR A 277 -2.48 -17.34 24.15
N THR A 278 -2.37 -16.01 24.03
CA THR A 278 -3.44 -15.02 24.18
C THR A 278 -3.66 -14.31 22.86
N VAL A 279 -4.92 -14.19 22.44
CA VAL A 279 -5.33 -13.35 21.30
C VAL A 279 -5.64 -11.95 21.83
N GLY A 280 -4.98 -10.94 21.28
CA GLY A 280 -5.23 -9.54 21.57
C GLY A 280 -6.55 -9.04 21.00
N ALA A 281 -6.95 -7.82 21.38
CA ALA A 281 -8.10 -7.17 20.76
C ALA A 281 -7.81 -6.85 19.29
N ARG A 282 -8.85 -6.91 18.44
CA ARG A 282 -8.79 -6.36 17.09
C ARG A 282 -8.76 -4.83 17.17
N THR A 283 -7.86 -4.21 16.41
CA THR A 283 -7.62 -2.77 16.37
C THR A 283 -7.46 -2.30 14.93
N THR A 284 -8.00 -1.13 14.60
CA THR A 284 -7.76 -0.49 13.31
C THR A 284 -6.34 0.04 13.24
N THR A 285 -5.65 -0.28 12.14
CA THR A 285 -4.27 0.14 11.86
C THR A 285 -4.25 1.20 10.77
N VAL A 286 -5.02 1.00 9.70
CA VAL A 286 -5.33 2.02 8.70
C VAL A 286 -6.84 2.12 8.62
N SER A 287 -7.40 3.32 8.79
CA SER A 287 -8.84 3.50 8.69
C SER A 287 -9.29 3.47 7.23
N ALA A 288 -10.51 3.01 6.96
CA ALA A 288 -11.12 3.04 5.64
C ALA A 288 -11.07 4.46 5.04
N ALA A 289 -11.39 5.48 5.84
CA ALA A 289 -11.29 6.88 5.44
C ALA A 289 -9.84 7.32 5.11
N THR A 290 -8.85 6.82 5.85
CA THR A 290 -7.42 7.08 5.56
C THR A 290 -7.00 6.45 4.23
N LEU A 291 -7.47 5.24 3.94
CA LEU A 291 -7.10 4.54 2.70
C LEU A 291 -7.88 5.07 1.48
N GLN A 292 -9.16 5.46 1.67
CA GLN A 292 -9.94 6.20 0.68
C GLN A 292 -9.32 7.55 0.36
N ASP A 293 -8.88 8.31 1.37
CA ASP A 293 -8.17 9.58 1.17
C ASP A 293 -6.84 9.38 0.44
N PHE A 294 -6.03 8.40 0.85
CA PHE A 294 -4.76 8.09 0.20
C PHE A 294 -4.96 7.77 -1.30
N LEU A 295 -5.85 6.83 -1.62
CA LEU A 295 -6.16 6.41 -3.01
C LEU A 295 -7.07 7.41 -3.78
N GLU A 296 -7.54 8.48 -3.14
CA GLU A 296 -8.55 9.39 -3.69
C GLU A 296 -9.79 8.67 -4.28
N LEU A 297 -10.34 7.73 -3.50
CA LEU A 297 -11.61 7.06 -3.82
C LEU A 297 -12.79 8.02 -3.64
N THR A 298 -13.82 7.89 -4.48
CA THR A 298 -14.95 8.82 -4.50
C THR A 298 -16.28 8.18 -4.06
N GLY A 299 -17.14 8.97 -3.41
CA GLY A 299 -18.46 8.51 -3.00
C GLY A 299 -18.41 7.42 -1.93
N ASP A 300 -19.00 6.26 -2.24
CA ASP A 300 -19.06 5.09 -1.35
C ASP A 300 -17.97 4.03 -1.69
N ASP A 301 -17.04 4.33 -2.61
CA ASP A 301 -15.99 3.39 -3.03
C ASP A 301 -15.00 3.11 -1.89
N VAL A 302 -14.69 1.83 -1.65
CA VAL A 302 -13.76 1.37 -0.61
C VAL A 302 -12.69 0.44 -1.22
N ALA A 303 -11.48 0.49 -0.67
CA ALA A 303 -10.40 -0.39 -1.10
C ALA A 303 -10.72 -1.85 -0.76
N ASP A 304 -10.55 -2.76 -1.71
CA ASP A 304 -10.76 -4.20 -1.49
C ASP A 304 -9.42 -4.93 -1.32
N ILE A 305 -9.02 -5.13 -0.07
CA ILE A 305 -7.74 -5.78 0.27
C ILE A 305 -7.92 -7.30 0.35
N ARG A 306 -7.25 -8.01 -0.54
CA ARG A 306 -7.35 -9.48 -0.73
C ARG A 306 -6.06 -10.24 -0.47
N SER A 307 -4.91 -9.59 -0.59
CA SER A 307 -3.60 -10.21 -0.38
C SER A 307 -2.65 -9.24 0.30
N MET A 308 -1.95 -9.74 1.31
CA MET A 308 -0.89 -9.02 1.99
C MET A 308 0.31 -9.92 2.22
N THR A 309 1.48 -9.28 2.35
CA THR A 309 2.73 -9.93 2.70
C THR A 309 3.60 -8.94 3.49
N SER A 310 4.72 -9.40 4.02
CA SER A 310 5.61 -8.59 4.84
C SER A 310 7.07 -8.92 4.58
N ASP A 311 7.95 -7.92 4.62
CA ASP A 311 9.40 -8.14 4.52
C ASP A 311 10.08 -8.27 5.90
N THR A 312 11.39 -8.51 5.87
CA THR A 312 12.23 -8.62 7.07
C THR A 312 12.44 -7.30 7.81
N SER A 313 12.15 -6.16 7.19
CA SER A 313 12.20 -4.83 7.82
C SER A 313 10.91 -4.56 8.60
N GLY A 314 9.83 -5.28 8.29
CA GLY A 314 8.52 -5.14 8.93
C GLY A 314 7.55 -4.23 8.16
N ASN A 315 7.87 -3.90 6.91
CA ASN A 315 6.92 -3.28 6.00
C ASN A 315 5.82 -4.29 5.66
N ILE A 316 4.59 -3.81 5.52
CA ILE A 316 3.45 -4.58 5.01
C ILE A 316 3.17 -4.14 3.58
N TYR A 317 3.11 -5.09 2.67
CA TYR A 317 2.69 -4.86 1.29
C TYR A 317 1.30 -5.45 1.11
N PHE A 318 0.41 -4.70 0.48
CA PHE A 318 -0.99 -5.10 0.30
C PHE A 318 -1.50 -4.68 -1.08
N ASN A 319 -2.58 -5.30 -1.53
CA ASN A 319 -3.26 -4.90 -2.76
C ASN A 319 -4.52 -4.05 -2.50
N SER A 320 -4.90 -3.22 -3.47
CA SER A 320 -6.32 -2.81 -3.64
C SER A 320 -6.84 -3.44 -4.93
N THR A 321 -8.05 -4.00 -4.88
CA THR A 321 -8.67 -4.70 -6.02
C THR A 321 -10.13 -4.29 -6.25
N ASP A 322 -10.48 -3.03 -5.95
CA ASP A 322 -11.84 -2.51 -6.00
C ASP A 322 -12.43 -2.43 -7.44
N SER A 323 -13.67 -1.93 -7.57
CA SER A 323 -14.37 -1.85 -8.87
C SER A 323 -13.78 -0.83 -9.84
N SER A 324 -12.98 0.13 -9.36
CA SER A 324 -12.38 1.22 -10.12
C SER A 324 -10.96 0.79 -10.55
N PRO A 325 -10.75 0.34 -11.80
CA PRO A 325 -9.49 -0.26 -12.24
C PRO A 325 -8.28 0.67 -12.01
N ASP A 326 -8.53 1.97 -12.11
CA ASP A 326 -7.58 3.07 -12.01
C ASP A 326 -6.98 3.26 -10.60
N ARG A 327 -7.40 2.48 -9.59
CA ARG A 327 -6.89 2.52 -8.19
C ARG A 327 -6.39 1.17 -7.68
N ARG A 328 -6.31 0.19 -8.59
CA ARG A 328 -5.75 -1.12 -8.28
C ARG A 328 -4.23 -1.08 -8.31
N GLY A 329 -3.59 -1.88 -7.48
CA GLY A 329 -2.12 -1.89 -7.39
C GLY A 329 -1.59 -2.74 -6.24
N ILE A 330 -0.28 -2.63 -6.01
CA ILE A 330 0.38 -3.05 -4.78
C ILE A 330 0.89 -1.79 -4.08
N PHE A 331 0.58 -1.68 -2.80
CA PHE A 331 0.87 -0.57 -1.92
C PHE A 331 1.68 -1.05 -0.72
N ARG A 332 2.37 -0.12 -0.08
CA ARG A 332 3.21 -0.32 1.10
C ARG A 332 2.64 0.48 2.26
N LEU A 333 2.49 -0.18 3.40
CA LEU A 333 2.38 0.41 4.73
C LEU A 333 3.71 0.12 5.45
N ASP A 334 4.48 1.16 5.73
CA ASP A 334 5.81 0.98 6.31
C ASP A 334 5.80 0.82 7.85
N THR A 335 6.98 0.81 8.46
CA THR A 335 7.13 0.61 9.91
C THR A 335 6.67 1.80 10.75
N GLU A 336 6.55 2.99 10.15
CA GLU A 336 6.10 4.25 10.77
C GLU A 336 4.58 4.46 10.58
N GLY A 337 3.96 3.71 9.66
CA GLY A 337 2.54 3.80 9.32
C GLY A 337 2.23 4.69 8.11
N ARG A 338 3.25 5.07 7.33
CA ARG A 338 3.09 5.85 6.09
C ARG A 338 2.66 4.95 4.93
N LEU A 339 1.87 5.49 4.02
CA LEU A 339 1.39 4.80 2.82
C LEU A 339 2.14 5.26 1.57
N SER A 340 2.44 4.34 0.67
CA SER A 340 3.00 4.63 -0.66
C SER A 340 2.62 3.56 -1.67
N LYS A 341 2.48 3.94 -2.95
CA LYS A 341 2.38 3.02 -4.08
C LYS A 341 3.71 2.29 -4.27
N VAL A 342 3.64 1.00 -4.63
CA VAL A 342 4.79 0.23 -5.12
C VAL A 342 4.66 0.01 -6.63
N VAL A 343 3.46 -0.34 -7.11
CA VAL A 343 3.12 -0.40 -8.54
C VAL A 343 1.60 -0.30 -8.73
N SER A 344 1.15 0.48 -9.71
CA SER A 344 -0.25 0.61 -10.12
C SER A 344 -0.70 -0.50 -11.07
N TYR A 345 -1.99 -0.55 -11.37
CA TYR A 345 -2.54 -1.37 -12.45
C TYR A 345 -2.07 -0.88 -13.83
N ALA A 346 -1.95 0.44 -14.05
CA ALA A 346 -1.49 0.99 -15.32
C ALA A 346 -0.03 0.61 -15.64
N GLU A 347 0.87 0.66 -14.65
CA GLU A 347 2.25 0.17 -14.79
C GLU A 347 2.30 -1.32 -15.16
N ARG A 348 1.45 -2.14 -14.53
CA ARG A 348 1.33 -3.58 -14.85
C ARG A 348 0.76 -3.82 -16.24
N ASP A 349 -0.28 -3.06 -16.61
CA ASP A 349 -0.94 -3.17 -17.91
C ASP A 349 0.04 -2.82 -19.04
N LEU A 350 0.73 -1.68 -18.92
CA LEU A 350 1.76 -1.27 -19.87
C LEU A 350 2.91 -2.29 -19.96
N ALA A 351 3.42 -2.77 -18.83
CA ALA A 351 4.50 -3.76 -18.82
C ALA A 351 4.10 -5.08 -19.50
N PHE A 352 2.89 -5.59 -19.26
CA PHE A 352 2.48 -6.93 -19.68
C PHE A 352 1.66 -6.98 -20.99
N THR A 353 1.03 -5.88 -21.42
CA THR A 353 0.35 -5.81 -22.73
C THR A 353 1.28 -5.42 -23.89
N SER A 354 2.49 -4.92 -23.59
CA SER A 354 3.51 -4.58 -24.58
C SER A 354 3.90 -5.75 -25.52
N ASP A 355 4.41 -5.42 -26.70
CA ASP A 355 4.71 -6.34 -27.82
C ASP A 355 5.72 -7.45 -27.44
N GLY A 356 5.24 -8.52 -26.80
CA GLY A 356 6.05 -9.68 -26.43
C GLY A 356 5.41 -10.67 -25.44
N LEU A 357 4.49 -10.20 -24.58
CA LEU A 357 3.92 -11.01 -23.49
C LEU A 357 2.47 -11.49 -23.69
N GLY A 358 1.85 -11.10 -24.81
CA GLY A 358 0.56 -11.64 -25.25
C GLY A 358 -0.45 -10.58 -25.67
N GLY A 359 -0.31 -9.33 -25.20
CA GLY A 359 -1.29 -8.28 -25.44
C GLY A 359 -2.62 -8.52 -24.72
N GLU A 360 -2.56 -9.16 -23.54
CA GLU A 360 -3.70 -9.53 -22.71
C GLU A 360 -3.57 -8.81 -21.36
N ASP A 361 -4.68 -8.22 -20.88
CA ASP A 361 -4.73 -7.43 -19.64
C ASP A 361 -4.26 -8.25 -18.41
N PRO A 362 -3.54 -7.64 -17.45
CA PRO A 362 -3.14 -8.31 -16.22
C PRO A 362 -4.35 -8.60 -15.32
N ASN A 363 -4.17 -9.54 -14.39
CA ASN A 363 -5.28 -9.94 -13.51
C ASN A 363 -5.69 -8.77 -12.61
N SER A 364 -7.00 -8.54 -12.43
CA SER A 364 -7.53 -7.48 -11.55
C SER A 364 -6.99 -7.55 -10.11
N ASN A 365 -6.61 -8.76 -9.65
CA ASN A 365 -6.14 -8.99 -8.30
C ASN A 365 -4.71 -9.56 -8.29
N THR A 366 -3.77 -8.83 -7.71
CA THR A 366 -2.45 -9.34 -7.34
C THR A 366 -2.62 -10.25 -6.11
N LEU A 367 -2.41 -11.56 -6.25
CA LEU A 367 -2.64 -12.53 -5.18
C LEU A 367 -1.41 -13.42 -4.96
N ARG A 368 -1.34 -14.03 -3.78
CA ARG A 368 -0.25 -14.91 -3.31
C ARG A 368 1.07 -14.17 -3.21
N MET A 369 1.02 -12.98 -2.61
CA MET A 369 2.18 -12.11 -2.45
C MET A 369 3.21 -12.74 -1.50
N GLN A 370 4.46 -12.89 -1.96
CA GLN A 370 5.58 -13.43 -1.20
C GLN A 370 6.80 -12.54 -1.40
N THR A 371 7.45 -12.08 -0.34
CA THR A 371 8.66 -11.26 -0.45
C THR A 371 9.92 -12.12 -0.60
N ARG A 372 10.91 -11.60 -1.33
CA ARG A 372 12.31 -12.02 -1.23
C ARG A 372 13.23 -10.79 -1.22
N THR A 373 14.39 -10.90 -0.59
CA THR A 373 15.45 -9.89 -0.72
C THR A 373 16.26 -10.14 -1.98
N ILE A 374 16.58 -9.09 -2.73
CA ILE A 374 17.45 -9.14 -3.92
C ILE A 374 18.53 -8.05 -3.84
N GLU A 375 19.60 -8.23 -4.62
CA GLU A 375 20.62 -7.20 -4.86
C GLU A 375 20.33 -6.53 -6.21
N HIS A 376 19.75 -5.33 -6.19
CA HIS A 376 19.52 -4.52 -7.39
C HIS A 376 20.83 -3.88 -7.88
N PRO A 377 21.09 -3.78 -9.20
CA PRO A 377 22.36 -3.26 -9.72
C PRO A 377 22.70 -1.81 -9.34
N THR A 378 21.68 -1.00 -9.04
CA THR A 378 21.79 0.43 -8.68
C THR A 378 21.37 0.65 -7.21
N ALA A 379 20.09 0.47 -6.88
CA ALA A 379 19.51 0.63 -5.54
C ALA A 379 20.04 -0.34 -4.44
N GLY A 380 20.90 -1.30 -4.76
CA GLY A 380 21.46 -2.23 -3.77
C GLY A 380 20.42 -3.21 -3.21
N THR A 381 20.53 -3.54 -1.91
CA THR A 381 19.67 -4.54 -1.25
C THR A 381 18.24 -4.04 -1.10
N ILE A 382 17.28 -4.61 -1.85
CA ILE A 382 15.85 -4.24 -1.81
C ILE A 382 14.92 -5.44 -1.62
N THR A 383 13.69 -5.17 -1.21
CA THR A 383 12.59 -6.14 -1.23
C THR A 383 12.04 -6.27 -2.65
N GLN A 384 11.89 -7.51 -3.13
CA GLN A 384 11.08 -7.83 -4.31
C GLN A 384 9.84 -8.62 -3.87
N ILE A 385 8.67 -8.15 -4.29
CA ILE A 385 7.37 -8.77 -4.02
C ILE A 385 7.02 -9.66 -5.21
N MET A 386 7.04 -10.98 -5.00
CA MET A 386 6.61 -11.97 -5.98
C MET A 386 5.10 -12.16 -5.87
N TYR A 387 4.39 -12.27 -6.99
CA TYR A 387 2.94 -12.51 -7.00
C TYR A 387 2.49 -13.24 -8.28
N ALA A 388 1.29 -13.82 -8.25
CA ALA A 388 0.77 -14.61 -9.36
C ALA A 388 -0.13 -13.78 -10.28
N GLU A 389 0.35 -13.46 -11.48
CA GLU A 389 -0.51 -13.06 -12.59
C GLU A 389 -1.25 -14.31 -13.09
N SER A 390 -2.51 -14.45 -12.67
CA SER A 390 -3.35 -15.58 -13.08
C SER A 390 -3.88 -15.38 -14.51
N SER A 391 -4.93 -16.10 -14.91
CA SER A 391 -5.53 -15.95 -16.25
C SER A 391 -5.89 -14.50 -16.55
N PRO A 392 -5.51 -13.93 -17.71
CA PRO A 392 -4.96 -14.61 -18.89
C PRO A 392 -3.43 -14.85 -18.91
N LEU A 393 -2.62 -14.02 -18.27
CA LEU A 393 -1.15 -14.04 -18.39
C LEU A 393 -0.49 -15.34 -17.88
N ASN A 394 -1.00 -15.90 -16.78
CA ASN A 394 -0.55 -17.18 -16.20
C ASN A 394 0.95 -17.24 -15.84
N LEU A 395 1.54 -16.13 -15.38
CA LEU A 395 2.97 -15.99 -15.07
C LEU A 395 3.21 -15.62 -13.59
N VAL A 396 4.43 -15.85 -13.10
CA VAL A 396 4.85 -15.29 -11.80
C VAL A 396 5.64 -14.01 -12.07
N ALA A 397 5.13 -12.91 -11.53
CA ALA A 397 5.74 -11.59 -11.63
C ALA A 397 6.50 -11.24 -10.34
N GLY A 398 7.47 -10.36 -10.45
CA GLY A 398 8.11 -9.67 -9.34
C GLY A 398 7.95 -8.17 -9.51
N VAL A 399 7.70 -7.45 -8.41
CA VAL A 399 7.85 -5.99 -8.35
C VAL A 399 8.96 -5.62 -7.35
N ASN A 400 9.87 -4.76 -7.78
CA ASN A 400 10.95 -4.21 -6.97
C ASN A 400 10.41 -3.05 -6.11
N ALA A 401 10.43 -3.21 -4.79
CA ALA A 401 9.96 -2.20 -3.86
C ALA A 401 11.10 -1.23 -3.50
N PHE A 402 11.35 -0.26 -4.38
CA PHE A 402 12.28 0.86 -4.15
C PHE A 402 11.84 1.76 -2.99
N GLU A 403 12.75 2.60 -2.49
CA GLU A 403 12.41 3.61 -1.48
C GLU A 403 11.38 4.61 -2.05
N PRO A 404 10.35 5.04 -1.29
CA PRO A 404 9.41 6.04 -1.78
C PRO A 404 10.16 7.34 -2.08
N GLY A 405 10.05 7.83 -3.32
CA GLY A 405 10.79 9.01 -3.78
C GLY A 405 12.14 8.71 -4.45
N ASP A 406 12.71 7.50 -4.36
CA ASP A 406 13.86 7.09 -5.17
C ASP A 406 13.38 6.77 -6.60
N PHE A 407 13.38 7.79 -7.46
CA PHE A 407 12.82 7.75 -8.81
C PHE A 407 13.87 7.39 -9.87
N ASP A 408 15.15 7.71 -9.63
CA ASP A 408 16.27 7.30 -10.50
C ASP A 408 16.82 5.89 -10.17
N ARG A 409 16.33 5.29 -9.08
CA ARG A 409 16.64 3.94 -8.58
C ARG A 409 18.09 3.80 -8.09
N ASN A 410 18.71 4.87 -7.60
CA ASN A 410 20.09 4.84 -7.09
C ASN A 410 20.21 4.33 -5.65
N GLY A 411 19.10 4.20 -4.92
CA GLY A 411 19.05 3.73 -3.53
C GLY A 411 19.18 4.84 -2.48
N THR A 412 19.02 6.10 -2.88
CA THR A 412 18.91 7.28 -2.00
C THR A 412 18.00 8.32 -2.61
N LEU A 413 16.97 8.74 -1.87
CA LEU A 413 16.15 9.91 -2.16
C LEU A 413 16.97 11.20 -1.98
N ASP A 414 17.27 11.90 -3.09
CA ASP A 414 18.01 13.17 -3.07
C ASP A 414 17.42 14.28 -3.97
N SER A 415 18.09 15.45 -4.03
CA SER A 415 17.65 16.61 -4.83
C SER A 415 17.45 16.32 -6.32
N THR A 416 18.07 15.27 -6.85
CA THR A 416 17.93 14.80 -8.24
C THR A 416 16.54 14.21 -8.45
N ASP A 417 16.06 13.40 -7.50
CA ASP A 417 14.71 12.86 -7.49
C ASP A 417 13.67 13.97 -7.33
N LEU A 418 13.91 14.93 -6.42
CA LEU A 418 13.01 16.06 -6.20
C LEU A 418 12.89 16.95 -7.44
N SER A 419 14.01 17.20 -8.14
CA SER A 419 13.99 17.92 -9.42
C SER A 419 13.23 17.16 -10.51
N ALA A 420 13.38 15.84 -10.60
CA ALA A 420 12.71 15.02 -11.60
C ALA A 420 11.19 14.91 -11.33
N PHE A 421 10.81 14.81 -10.05
CA PHE A 421 9.43 14.85 -9.60
C PHE A 421 8.78 16.23 -9.87
N SER A 422 9.51 17.31 -9.60
CA SER A 422 9.07 18.68 -9.90
C SER A 422 8.80 18.88 -11.40
N ASP A 423 9.66 18.36 -12.28
CA ASP A 423 9.45 18.42 -13.74
C ASP A 423 8.19 17.66 -14.21
N ALA A 424 7.71 16.68 -13.42
CA ALA A 424 6.52 15.87 -13.73
C ALA A 424 5.21 16.37 -13.09
N LEU A 425 5.26 17.36 -12.18
CA LEU A 425 4.07 17.86 -11.49
C LEU A 425 3.08 18.58 -12.42
N THR A 426 1.80 18.29 -12.23
CA THR A 426 0.68 18.81 -13.04
C THR A 426 -0.42 19.45 -12.18
N ILE A 427 -1.47 19.98 -12.82
CA ILE A 427 -2.66 20.51 -12.15
C ILE A 427 -3.49 19.35 -11.57
N ARG A 428 -4.28 19.60 -10.52
CA ARG A 428 -4.95 18.53 -9.77
C ARG A 428 -5.87 17.68 -10.64
N GLY A 429 -5.70 16.37 -10.56
CA GLY A 429 -6.44 15.37 -11.34
C GLY A 429 -6.12 15.34 -12.85
N GLN A 430 -5.10 16.08 -13.32
CA GLN A 430 -4.64 15.92 -14.70
C GLN A 430 -4.06 14.51 -14.88
N GLN A 431 -4.68 13.75 -15.78
CA GLN A 431 -4.21 12.40 -16.09
C GLN A 431 -2.83 12.43 -16.73
N ILE A 432 -1.99 11.47 -16.33
CA ILE A 432 -0.67 11.20 -16.90
C ILE A 432 -0.80 11.00 -18.43
N VAL A 433 0.11 11.65 -19.18
CA VAL A 433 0.16 11.59 -20.65
C VAL A 433 1.49 11.01 -21.14
N ASP A 434 2.58 11.19 -20.39
CA ASP A 434 3.84 10.48 -20.61
C ASP A 434 3.88 9.24 -19.71
N GLU A 435 3.99 8.06 -20.30
CA GLU A 435 3.96 6.79 -19.57
C GLU A 435 5.18 6.61 -18.65
N ASP A 436 6.28 7.34 -18.89
CA ASP A 436 7.44 7.34 -17.99
C ASP A 436 7.14 8.01 -16.63
N ASP A 437 6.13 8.90 -16.57
CA ASP A 437 5.74 9.64 -15.36
C ASP A 437 4.97 8.80 -14.34
N TYR A 438 4.52 7.58 -14.69
CA TYR A 438 3.90 6.67 -13.74
C TYR A 438 4.79 6.36 -12.52
N ARG A 439 6.11 6.57 -12.60
CA ARG A 439 7.01 6.44 -11.44
C ARG A 439 6.76 7.48 -10.34
N TYR A 440 6.26 8.67 -10.71
CA TYR A 440 6.04 9.82 -9.82
C TYR A 440 4.65 9.83 -9.16
N ASP A 441 3.69 9.09 -9.72
CA ASP A 441 2.42 8.76 -9.06
C ASP A 441 2.71 7.89 -7.82
N LEU A 442 2.53 8.46 -6.62
CA LEU A 442 2.86 7.86 -5.33
C LEU A 442 1.64 7.29 -4.59
N ASN A 443 0.41 7.51 -5.07
CA ASN A 443 -0.81 6.93 -4.50
C ASN A 443 -1.58 5.99 -5.44
N GLY A 444 -1.15 5.84 -6.69
CA GLY A 444 -1.80 5.08 -7.75
C GLY A 444 -3.01 5.78 -8.35
N ASN A 445 -3.06 7.11 -8.42
CA ASN A 445 -4.23 7.87 -8.89
C ASN A 445 -4.27 8.18 -10.40
N LEU A 446 -3.21 7.81 -11.16
CA LEU A 446 -2.99 8.16 -12.57
C LEU A 446 -2.80 9.67 -12.84
N ALA A 447 -2.42 10.43 -11.83
CA ALA A 447 -1.98 11.82 -11.91
C ALA A 447 -0.59 11.95 -11.24
N VAL A 448 0.04 13.12 -11.41
CA VAL A 448 1.22 13.52 -10.62
C VAL A 448 0.93 14.93 -10.16
N ASP A 449 0.42 15.08 -8.94
CA ASP A 449 -0.12 16.35 -8.45
C ASP A 449 0.12 16.58 -6.95
N TRP A 450 -0.61 17.54 -6.36
CA TRP A 450 -0.57 17.89 -4.94
C TRP A 450 -0.61 16.67 -3.99
N LYS A 451 -1.33 15.61 -4.34
CA LYS A 451 -1.53 14.45 -3.47
C LYS A 451 -0.22 13.66 -3.36
N ASP A 452 0.49 13.51 -4.46
CA ASP A 452 1.81 12.90 -4.52
C ASP A 452 2.83 13.72 -3.73
N VAL A 453 2.73 15.05 -3.76
CA VAL A 453 3.55 15.90 -2.87
C VAL A 453 3.26 15.57 -1.40
N LYS A 454 1.99 15.45 -0.98
CA LYS A 454 1.64 15.08 0.40
C LYS A 454 2.06 13.65 0.78
N VAL A 455 2.24 12.75 -0.19
CA VAL A 455 2.86 11.44 0.05
C VAL A 455 4.37 11.59 0.21
N LEU A 456 5.04 12.28 -0.72
CA LEU A 456 6.49 12.49 -0.72
C LEU A 456 6.99 13.25 0.53
N GLN A 457 6.22 14.22 1.04
CA GLN A 457 6.49 14.95 2.29
C GLN A 457 6.55 14.08 3.54
N GLN A 458 6.10 12.82 3.47
CA GLN A 458 6.25 11.86 4.57
C GLN A 458 7.61 11.14 4.54
N PHE A 459 8.36 11.25 3.44
CA PHE A 459 9.62 10.55 3.17
C PHE A 459 10.80 11.50 2.92
N ALA A 460 10.57 12.66 2.30
CA ALA A 460 11.54 13.75 2.13
C ALA A 460 11.28 14.91 3.11
N ASP A 461 12.36 15.59 3.52
CA ASP A 461 12.31 16.83 4.32
C ASP A 461 11.88 18.04 3.47
N ILE A 462 10.63 18.03 2.97
CA ILE A 462 10.02 19.12 2.18
C ILE A 462 8.89 19.76 3.00
N PRO A 463 9.04 20.99 3.50
CA PRO A 463 7.96 21.68 4.21
C PRO A 463 6.69 21.88 3.36
N THR A 464 5.52 21.96 3.98
CA THR A 464 4.33 22.46 3.27
C THR A 464 4.53 23.93 2.92
N GLY A 465 4.40 24.25 1.64
CA GLY A 465 4.69 25.59 1.09
C GLY A 465 6.05 25.72 0.42
N ASP A 466 6.94 24.73 0.52
CA ASP A 466 8.12 24.65 -0.35
C ASP A 466 7.64 24.34 -1.78
N THR A 467 7.63 25.38 -2.62
CA THR A 467 7.15 25.36 -4.01
C THR A 467 8.25 25.04 -5.00
N ASN A 468 9.51 25.23 -4.60
CA ASN A 468 10.68 25.09 -5.47
C ASN A 468 11.45 23.77 -5.28
N PHE A 469 11.11 23.01 -4.22
CA PHE A 469 11.70 21.73 -3.80
C PHE A 469 13.19 21.81 -3.37
N ASP A 470 13.65 22.96 -2.86
CA ASP A 470 15.03 23.13 -2.35
C ASP A 470 15.22 22.73 -0.88
N GLY A 471 14.13 22.43 -0.16
CA GLY A 471 14.11 22.02 1.25
C GLY A 471 14.05 23.20 2.24
N SER A 472 13.97 24.43 1.76
CA SER A 472 13.92 25.65 2.57
C SER A 472 12.61 26.39 2.33
N LEU A 473 11.67 26.32 3.27
CA LEU A 473 10.50 27.20 3.24
C LEU A 473 10.95 28.65 3.46
N ASP A 474 11.02 29.45 2.39
CA ASP A 474 11.52 30.81 2.46
C ASP A 474 10.74 31.82 1.60
N PHE A 475 11.21 33.07 1.52
CA PHE A 475 10.45 34.12 0.83
C PHE A 475 10.40 33.97 -0.70
N ASP A 476 11.26 33.16 -1.31
CA ASP A 476 11.20 32.90 -2.74
C ASP A 476 10.02 31.97 -3.07
N ASP A 477 9.57 31.13 -2.12
CA ASP A 477 8.26 30.46 -2.18
C ASP A 477 7.10 31.44 -1.95
N LEU A 478 7.22 32.35 -0.98
CA LEU A 478 6.15 33.31 -0.69
C LEU A 478 5.96 34.32 -1.84
N ASP A 479 7.02 34.64 -2.58
CA ASP A 479 6.94 35.37 -3.87
C ASP A 479 6.24 34.56 -4.97
N THR A 480 6.41 33.24 -4.97
CA THR A 480 5.66 32.35 -5.87
C THR A 480 4.18 32.42 -5.53
N LEU A 481 3.80 32.31 -4.25
CA LEU A 481 2.41 32.50 -3.82
C LEU A 481 1.87 33.88 -4.22
N ASP A 482 2.59 35.00 -4.02
CA ASP A 482 2.17 36.36 -4.46
C ASP A 482 1.94 36.43 -5.98
N GLN A 483 2.84 35.83 -6.76
CA GLN A 483 2.77 35.84 -8.22
C GLN A 483 1.50 35.18 -8.77
N TYR A 484 1.03 34.12 -8.11
CA TYR A 484 -0.14 33.33 -8.53
C TYR A 484 -1.40 33.65 -7.71
N TYR A 485 -1.31 34.50 -6.69
CA TYR A 485 -2.43 34.85 -5.82
C TYR A 485 -3.60 35.48 -6.60
N HIS A 486 -4.75 34.79 -6.65
CA HIS A 486 -5.92 35.20 -7.43
C HIS A 486 -5.62 35.59 -8.91
N THR A 487 -4.78 34.83 -9.63
CA THR A 487 -4.42 35.07 -11.05
C THR A 487 -5.61 35.09 -12.01
N ASN A 488 -6.21 36.28 -12.16
CA ASN A 488 -7.26 36.65 -13.12
C ASN A 488 -8.55 35.81 -13.09
N GLY A 489 -9.39 36.05 -12.07
CA GLY A 489 -10.86 35.92 -12.22
C GLY A 489 -11.40 34.50 -12.31
N GLY A 490 -10.78 33.54 -11.60
CA GLY A 490 -11.32 32.18 -11.42
C GLY A 490 -11.28 31.31 -12.68
N VAL A 491 -10.21 31.40 -13.48
CA VAL A 491 -10.04 30.62 -14.72
C VAL A 491 -8.63 30.06 -14.95
N GLY A 492 -7.68 30.31 -14.04
CA GLY A 492 -6.40 29.59 -13.99
C GLY A 492 -6.60 28.19 -13.39
N ALA A 493 -5.79 27.24 -13.84
CA ALA A 493 -5.58 25.99 -13.12
C ALA A 493 -4.09 25.97 -12.76
N GLU A 494 -3.80 26.23 -11.49
CA GLU A 494 -2.45 26.34 -10.96
C GLU A 494 -1.96 24.98 -10.43
N THR A 495 -0.66 24.84 -10.21
CA THR A 495 -0.02 23.62 -9.68
C THR A 495 0.57 23.88 -8.29
N TRP A 496 1.06 22.83 -7.62
CA TRP A 496 1.87 22.99 -6.40
C TRP A 496 3.04 23.98 -6.60
N LEU A 497 3.72 23.91 -7.76
CA LEU A 497 4.82 24.80 -8.14
C LEU A 497 4.41 26.27 -8.31
N ALA A 498 3.11 26.54 -8.41
CA ALA A 498 2.56 27.89 -8.44
C ALA A 498 2.05 28.34 -7.06
N GLY A 499 2.04 27.46 -6.05
CA GLY A 499 1.55 27.77 -4.69
C GLY A 499 0.20 27.16 -4.33
N ASP A 500 -0.37 26.27 -5.16
CA ASP A 500 -1.62 25.54 -4.87
C ASP A 500 -1.34 24.33 -3.94
N ILE A 501 -1.08 24.62 -2.66
CA ILE A 501 -0.49 23.72 -1.66
C ILE A 501 -1.47 23.18 -0.61
N ALA A 502 -2.67 23.78 -0.52
CA ALA A 502 -3.68 23.42 0.46
C ALA A 502 -4.29 22.05 0.16
N SER A 503 -4.23 21.14 1.14
CA SER A 503 -5.09 19.95 1.06
C SER A 503 -6.53 20.37 1.28
N PHE A 504 -7.39 19.98 0.35
CA PHE A 504 -8.83 19.97 0.54
C PHE A 504 -9.21 19.35 1.89
N VAL A 505 -10.06 20.02 2.68
CA VAL A 505 -10.50 19.53 3.99
C VAL A 505 -11.39 18.31 3.80
N ALA A 506 -11.10 17.22 4.53
CA ALA A 506 -11.87 15.98 4.46
C ALA A 506 -13.38 16.23 4.62
N GLY A 507 -14.17 15.86 3.60
CA GLY A 507 -15.63 16.02 3.57
C GLY A 507 -16.15 17.27 2.84
N TYR A 508 -15.27 18.06 2.21
CA TYR A 508 -15.68 19.08 1.23
C TYR A 508 -16.10 18.40 -0.11
N PRO A 509 -16.72 19.09 -1.09
CA PRO A 509 -17.12 18.48 -2.38
C PRO A 509 -16.04 18.62 -3.48
N ALA A 510 -15.70 17.53 -4.19
CA ALA A 510 -14.66 17.54 -5.24
C ALA A 510 -14.99 18.42 -6.47
N ASP A 511 -16.24 18.89 -6.59
CA ASP A 511 -16.71 19.87 -7.57
C ASP A 511 -16.75 21.31 -7.04
N ALA A 512 -16.18 21.57 -5.85
CA ALA A 512 -15.99 22.91 -5.33
C ALA A 512 -14.97 23.70 -6.18
N PHE A 513 -15.23 24.98 -6.36
CA PHE A 513 -14.60 25.90 -7.32
C PHE A 513 -13.09 26.20 -7.06
N ASP A 514 -12.48 25.56 -6.07
CA ASP A 514 -11.23 25.98 -5.45
C ASP A 514 -10.04 25.04 -5.71
N ALA A 515 -10.27 23.91 -6.39
CA ALA A 515 -9.30 22.82 -6.48
C ALA A 515 -8.04 23.09 -7.34
N ASN A 516 -7.83 24.30 -7.88
CA ASN A 516 -6.63 24.65 -8.65
C ASN A 516 -6.35 26.18 -8.62
N ILE A 517 -6.59 26.85 -7.48
CA ILE A 517 -6.48 28.32 -7.35
C ILE A 517 -5.69 28.67 -6.10
N VAL A 518 -4.61 29.43 -6.25
CA VAL A 518 -3.82 29.95 -5.13
C VAL A 518 -4.58 31.05 -4.40
N ASN A 519 -4.90 30.81 -3.13
CA ASN A 519 -5.76 31.68 -2.33
C ASN A 519 -5.33 31.78 -0.85
N PHE A 520 -6.17 32.38 -0.01
CA PHE A 520 -5.90 32.59 1.41
C PHE A 520 -5.70 31.29 2.23
N ALA A 521 -6.28 30.16 1.83
CA ALA A 521 -6.09 28.85 2.47
C ALA A 521 -4.68 28.30 2.20
N ASP A 522 -4.13 28.47 1.00
CA ASP A 522 -2.73 28.17 0.69
C ASP A 522 -1.80 29.02 1.54
N LEU A 523 -2.01 30.34 1.53
CA LEU A 523 -1.22 31.30 2.28
C LEU A 523 -1.29 31.07 3.81
N THR A 524 -2.44 30.61 4.33
CA THR A 524 -2.58 30.18 5.72
C THR A 524 -1.80 28.89 6.00
N SER A 525 -1.84 27.91 5.09
CA SER A 525 -1.08 26.64 5.20
C SER A 525 0.44 26.88 5.14
N PHE A 526 0.87 27.85 4.32
CA PHE A 526 2.22 28.34 4.24
C PHE A 526 2.67 28.99 5.55
N ALA A 527 1.89 29.96 6.06
CA ALA A 527 2.23 30.70 7.26
C ALA A 527 2.24 29.83 8.53
N ASP A 528 1.33 28.86 8.65
CA ASP A 528 1.34 27.85 9.73
C ASP A 528 2.62 27.00 9.69
N SER A 529 3.02 26.56 8.49
CA SER A 529 4.27 25.80 8.29
C SER A 529 5.50 26.65 8.68
N TRP A 530 5.52 27.93 8.31
CA TRP A 530 6.59 28.87 8.66
C TRP A 530 6.69 29.12 10.17
N ILE A 531 5.61 29.59 10.80
CA ILE A 531 5.60 30.08 12.18
C ILE A 531 5.52 28.91 13.18
N HIS A 532 4.62 27.96 12.95
CA HIS A 532 4.24 26.97 13.95
C HIS A 532 4.97 25.64 13.81
N LEU A 533 5.15 25.14 12.57
CA LEU A 533 5.89 23.90 12.33
C LEU A 533 7.41 24.10 12.40
N LEU A 534 7.94 25.08 11.66
CA LEU A 534 9.38 25.35 11.58
C LEU A 534 9.89 26.34 12.64
N GLY A 535 9.01 27.10 13.30
CA GLY A 535 9.40 28.07 14.33
C GLY A 535 10.19 29.27 13.79
N GLN A 536 10.05 29.59 12.50
CA GLN A 536 10.76 30.68 11.86
C GLN A 536 10.19 32.04 12.29
N THR A 537 11.07 33.03 12.48
CA THR A 537 10.69 34.39 12.86
C THR A 537 10.53 35.28 11.63
N ILE A 538 9.50 36.11 11.63
CA ILE A 538 9.23 37.14 10.61
C ILE A 538 8.74 38.41 11.32
N ASP A 539 9.06 39.60 10.78
CA ASP A 539 8.53 40.89 11.25
C ASP A 539 7.53 41.47 10.23
N GLU A 540 6.55 42.26 10.71
CA GLU A 540 5.55 42.98 9.86
C GLU A 540 6.22 43.82 8.75
N SER A 541 7.43 44.32 9.00
CA SER A 541 8.22 45.08 8.03
C SER A 541 8.72 44.25 6.85
N ASP A 542 8.89 42.94 7.01
CA ASP A 542 9.38 42.06 5.94
C ASP A 542 8.28 41.89 4.88
N LEU A 543 7.03 41.69 5.32
CA LEU A 543 5.86 41.62 4.44
C LEU A 543 5.53 42.99 3.82
N THR A 544 5.38 44.04 4.63
CA THR A 544 4.97 45.39 4.18
C THR A 544 5.99 46.10 3.30
N SER A 545 7.24 45.62 3.24
CA SER A 545 8.26 46.15 2.32
C SER A 545 8.41 45.36 1.02
N ARG A 546 7.93 44.11 0.96
CA ARG A 546 8.00 43.21 -0.20
C ARG A 546 6.71 43.21 -1.01
N TYR A 547 5.56 43.09 -0.34
CA TYR A 547 4.25 42.85 -0.97
C TYR A 547 3.34 44.09 -0.98
N THR A 548 2.29 44.07 -1.80
CA THR A 548 1.26 45.13 -1.85
C THR A 548 -0.13 44.56 -2.19
N GLY A 549 -1.18 45.38 -2.08
CA GLY A 549 -2.52 45.00 -2.55
C GLY A 549 -3.21 43.96 -1.67
N GLN A 550 -3.99 43.07 -2.29
CA GLN A 550 -4.78 42.06 -1.58
C GLN A 550 -3.88 41.03 -0.88
N PHE A 551 -2.86 40.52 -1.58
CA PHE A 551 -1.91 39.55 -1.01
C PHE A 551 -1.23 40.07 0.26
N LEU A 552 -0.82 41.34 0.31
CA LEU A 552 -0.28 41.93 1.54
C LEU A 552 -1.29 41.91 2.69
N SER A 553 -2.57 42.25 2.43
CA SER A 553 -3.63 42.24 3.45
C SER A 553 -3.81 40.84 4.02
N ASP A 554 -3.86 39.85 3.14
CA ASP A 554 -4.08 38.45 3.53
C ASP A 554 -2.84 37.84 4.19
N ALA A 555 -1.63 38.23 3.77
CA ALA A 555 -0.38 37.79 4.39
C ALA A 555 -0.23 38.38 5.79
N LEU A 556 -0.59 39.64 6.01
CA LEU A 556 -0.60 40.24 7.35
C LEU A 556 -1.56 39.50 8.28
N ILE A 557 -2.69 39.00 7.77
CA ILE A 557 -3.63 38.16 8.52
C ILE A 557 -3.04 36.75 8.77
N ALA A 558 -2.55 36.07 7.73
CA ALA A 558 -2.03 34.70 7.82
C ALA A 558 -0.83 34.58 8.75
N PHE A 559 0.07 35.56 8.74
CA PHE A 559 1.22 35.63 9.66
C PHE A 559 0.89 36.28 11.02
N GLY A 560 -0.38 36.63 11.28
CA GLY A 560 -0.86 37.06 12.61
C GLY A 560 -0.54 38.50 13.03
N PHE A 561 -0.17 39.37 12.09
CA PHE A 561 0.05 40.80 12.32
C PHE A 561 -1.25 41.62 12.31
N GLU A 562 -2.23 41.20 11.50
CA GLU A 562 -3.57 41.77 11.47
C GLU A 562 -4.62 40.73 11.90
N SER A 563 -5.73 41.20 12.48
CA SER A 563 -6.84 40.31 12.86
C SER A 563 -7.64 39.96 11.61
N SER A 564 -7.88 38.67 11.37
CA SER A 564 -8.82 38.28 10.31
C SER A 564 -10.21 38.90 10.59
N THR A 565 -10.74 39.60 9.58
CA THR A 565 -12.19 39.54 9.31
C THR A 565 -12.46 38.10 8.89
N LEU A 566 -13.38 37.42 9.57
CA LEU A 566 -13.66 36.02 9.28
C LEU A 566 -14.19 35.89 7.84
N LEU A 567 -13.98 34.75 7.20
CA LEU A 567 -14.69 34.46 5.95
C LEU A 567 -16.20 34.48 6.24
N GLY A 568 -16.94 35.34 5.54
CA GLY A 568 -18.35 35.61 5.82
C GLY A 568 -18.64 36.74 6.82
N ASP A 569 -17.66 37.30 7.53
CA ASP A 569 -17.78 38.52 8.34
C ASP A 569 -17.65 39.73 7.40
N TYR A 570 -18.73 39.97 6.65
CA TYR A 570 -18.84 41.03 5.66
C TYR A 570 -19.02 42.42 6.27
N ASN A 571 -19.31 42.50 7.57
CA ASN A 571 -19.44 43.76 8.30
C ASN A 571 -18.14 44.18 9.02
N GLY A 572 -17.22 43.25 9.26
CA GLY A 572 -15.89 43.44 9.81
C GLY A 572 -15.87 43.61 11.33
N ASP A 573 -16.82 43.01 12.06
CA ASP A 573 -16.90 43.11 13.53
C ASP A 573 -16.37 41.89 14.30
N GLY A 574 -15.88 40.87 13.59
CA GLY A 574 -15.21 39.71 14.16
C GLY A 574 -16.15 38.57 14.57
N GLU A 575 -17.42 38.61 14.17
CA GLU A 575 -18.39 37.51 14.29
C GLU A 575 -19.06 37.28 12.92
N VAL A 576 -19.31 36.02 12.52
CA VAL A 576 -20.11 35.71 11.31
C VAL A 576 -21.56 35.48 11.71
N ASP A 577 -22.40 36.49 11.55
CA ASP A 577 -23.72 36.56 12.16
C ASP A 577 -24.80 37.00 11.14
N LEU A 578 -26.01 37.39 11.60
CA LEU A 578 -27.09 37.85 10.73
C LEU A 578 -26.87 39.28 10.18
N ALA A 579 -25.94 40.06 10.73
CA ALA A 579 -25.53 41.35 10.20
C ALA A 579 -24.83 41.20 8.85
N ASP A 580 -23.93 40.24 8.71
CA ASP A 580 -23.19 39.99 7.45
C ASP A 580 -24.09 39.54 6.32
N TYR A 581 -25.11 38.72 6.65
CA TYR A 581 -26.16 38.39 5.69
C TYR A 581 -26.84 39.65 5.13
N THR A 582 -26.99 40.72 5.92
CA THR A 582 -27.53 41.99 5.40
C THR A 582 -26.54 42.72 4.50
N VAL A 583 -25.24 42.68 4.79
CA VAL A 583 -24.20 43.25 3.91
C VAL A 583 -24.16 42.52 2.57
N TRP A 584 -24.14 41.18 2.57
CA TRP A 584 -24.29 40.37 1.36
C TRP A 584 -25.58 40.70 0.61
N ARG A 585 -26.70 40.76 1.33
CA ARG A 585 -28.01 40.96 0.70
C ARG A 585 -28.16 42.32 0.01
N ASP A 586 -27.55 43.36 0.57
CA ASP A 586 -27.57 44.72 0.03
C ASP A 586 -26.53 44.93 -1.08
N SER A 587 -25.51 44.06 -1.19
CA SER A 587 -24.47 44.10 -2.23
C SER A 587 -24.64 43.03 -3.33
N LEU A 588 -25.59 42.11 -3.21
CA LEU A 588 -25.87 41.06 -4.19
C LEU A 588 -26.03 41.59 -5.63
N GLY A 589 -25.18 41.10 -6.53
CA GLY A 589 -25.10 41.50 -7.93
C GLY A 589 -24.24 42.75 -8.19
N THR A 590 -23.52 43.25 -7.19
CA THR A 590 -22.46 44.24 -7.41
C THR A 590 -21.22 43.58 -8.02
N THR A 591 -20.44 44.37 -8.77
CA THR A 591 -19.22 43.92 -9.46
C THR A 591 -18.15 45.00 -9.36
N GLY A 592 -16.88 44.61 -9.20
CA GLY A 592 -15.76 45.51 -8.97
C GLY A 592 -14.73 44.93 -8.01
N SER A 593 -13.72 45.72 -7.66
CA SER A 593 -12.69 45.35 -6.68
C SER A 593 -13.09 45.76 -5.26
N GLN A 594 -12.67 44.98 -4.24
CA GLN A 594 -12.82 45.30 -2.81
C GLN A 594 -14.29 45.48 -2.39
N LEU A 595 -15.15 44.52 -2.77
CA LEU A 595 -16.55 44.49 -2.35
C LEU A 595 -16.65 43.79 -0.99
N ALA A 596 -17.30 44.42 -0.01
CA ALA A 596 -17.31 43.94 1.38
C ALA A 596 -17.97 42.55 1.59
N ALA A 597 -18.73 42.05 0.63
CA ALA A 597 -19.34 40.72 0.68
C ALA A 597 -18.97 39.81 -0.51
N ASP A 598 -17.86 40.13 -1.19
CA ASP A 598 -17.20 39.26 -2.15
C ASP A 598 -16.17 38.43 -1.37
N GLY A 599 -16.66 37.39 -0.71
CA GLY A 599 -15.88 36.56 0.22
C GLY A 599 -14.95 35.58 -0.48
N TYR A 600 -15.05 35.46 -1.80
CA TYR A 600 -14.11 34.73 -2.66
C TYR A 600 -13.13 35.64 -3.40
N ALA A 601 -13.26 36.97 -3.25
CA ALA A 601 -12.53 37.98 -4.01
C ALA A 601 -12.58 37.80 -5.54
N ASP A 602 -13.67 37.21 -6.08
CA ASP A 602 -13.82 36.90 -7.51
C ASP A 602 -14.30 38.12 -8.34
N GLY A 603 -14.60 39.22 -7.67
CA GLY A 603 -15.02 40.50 -8.24
C GLY A 603 -16.53 40.63 -8.40
N VAL A 604 -17.32 39.67 -7.90
CA VAL A 604 -18.78 39.60 -8.01
C VAL A 604 -19.40 39.12 -6.70
N VAL A 605 -20.32 39.89 -6.11
CA VAL A 605 -21.14 39.37 -4.99
C VAL A 605 -22.30 38.54 -5.55
N ASP A 606 -22.28 37.22 -5.40
CA ASP A 606 -23.31 36.31 -5.92
C ASP A 606 -23.85 35.27 -4.91
N LEU A 607 -24.29 34.10 -5.38
CA LEU A 607 -24.81 33.03 -4.52
C LEU A 607 -23.70 32.23 -3.82
N LYS A 608 -22.46 32.23 -4.34
CA LYS A 608 -21.29 31.62 -3.73
C LYS A 608 -21.01 32.27 -2.37
N ASP A 609 -20.94 33.60 -2.31
CA ASP A 609 -20.69 34.35 -1.07
C ASP A 609 -21.73 34.05 0.02
N TYR A 610 -22.98 33.82 -0.39
CA TYR A 610 -24.03 33.37 0.53
C TYR A 610 -23.77 31.94 1.05
N GLN A 611 -23.23 31.04 0.23
CA GLN A 611 -22.83 29.71 0.66
C GLN A 611 -21.64 29.78 1.62
N LEU A 612 -20.64 30.63 1.35
CA LEU A 612 -19.52 30.88 2.27
C LEU A 612 -20.00 31.40 3.63
N TRP A 613 -20.74 32.52 3.65
CA TRP A 613 -21.34 33.06 4.87
C TRP A 613 -22.14 32.00 5.64
N LYS A 614 -22.93 31.20 4.94
CA LYS A 614 -23.76 30.16 5.56
C LYS A 614 -22.94 29.02 6.15
N THR A 615 -21.81 28.66 5.53
CA THR A 615 -20.86 27.66 6.05
C THR A 615 -20.14 28.18 7.28
N MET A 616 -19.79 29.47 7.28
CA MET A 616 -19.03 30.12 8.36
C MET A 616 -19.91 30.68 9.49
N PHE A 617 -21.24 30.67 9.36
CA PHE A 617 -22.19 31.25 10.31
C PHE A 617 -22.01 30.72 11.75
N GLY A 618 -21.75 31.65 12.67
CA GLY A 618 -21.45 31.38 14.08
C GLY A 618 -19.96 31.30 14.41
N SER A 619 -19.07 31.52 13.43
CA SER A 619 -17.63 31.70 13.68
C SER A 619 -17.36 33.02 14.39
N THR A 620 -16.32 33.07 15.23
CA THR A 620 -15.83 34.29 15.87
C THR A 620 -14.30 34.36 15.83
N SER A 621 -13.74 35.56 15.69
CA SER A 621 -12.30 35.76 15.51
C SER A 621 -11.59 35.66 16.85
N LEU A 622 -10.75 34.64 17.01
CA LEU A 622 -9.92 34.49 18.20
C LEU A 622 -8.76 35.48 18.16
N SER A 623 -8.99 36.68 18.70
CA SER A 623 -7.89 37.58 19.06
C SER A 623 -6.86 36.82 19.89
N PRO A 624 -5.54 36.96 19.64
CA PRO A 624 -4.53 36.37 20.49
C PRO A 624 -4.63 36.97 21.89
N GLU A 625 -5.20 36.22 22.85
CA GLU A 625 -5.03 36.54 24.26
C GLU A 625 -3.53 36.55 24.54
N SER A 626 -2.99 37.72 24.84
CA SER A 626 -1.59 37.92 25.19
C SER A 626 -1.16 36.87 26.23
N VAL A 627 -0.33 35.91 25.82
CA VAL A 627 0.07 34.79 26.65
C VAL A 627 0.98 35.30 27.76
N THR A 628 0.39 35.78 28.85
CA THR A 628 1.15 36.15 30.04
C THR A 628 1.83 34.90 30.54
N ALA A 629 3.15 34.81 30.35
CA ALA A 629 3.93 33.63 30.69
C ALA A 629 3.61 33.20 32.13
N VAL A 630 2.90 32.09 32.26
CA VAL A 630 2.49 31.54 33.55
C VAL A 630 3.78 31.20 34.30
N PRO A 631 4.08 31.84 35.45
CA PRO A 631 5.29 31.54 36.18
C PRO A 631 5.24 30.07 36.60
N GLU A 632 6.23 29.28 36.17
CA GLU A 632 6.27 27.84 36.40
C GLU A 632 6.00 27.53 37.89
N PRO A 633 5.14 26.54 38.19
CA PRO A 633 4.83 26.22 39.57
C PRO A 633 6.10 25.78 40.29
N ALA A 634 6.43 26.45 41.40
CA ALA A 634 7.64 26.20 42.20
C ALA A 634 7.71 24.80 42.87
N SER A 635 6.85 23.86 42.48
CA SER A 635 6.78 22.47 42.95
C SER A 635 8.05 21.67 42.60
N MET A 636 8.70 21.92 41.45
CA MET A 636 9.95 21.23 41.10
C MET A 636 11.13 21.60 42.04
N VAL A 637 11.18 22.83 42.53
CA VAL A 637 12.21 23.28 43.50
C VAL A 637 12.08 22.53 44.83
N TRP A 638 10.85 22.23 45.27
CA TRP A 638 10.62 21.44 46.49
C TRP A 638 10.97 19.96 46.35
N LEU A 639 10.77 19.37 45.17
CA LEU A 639 11.16 17.98 44.91
C LEU A 639 12.69 17.80 44.95
N VAL A 640 13.45 18.68 44.31
CA VAL A 640 14.93 18.65 44.36
C VAL A 640 15.45 18.86 45.78
N ALA A 641 14.82 19.75 46.56
CA ALA A 641 15.18 19.98 47.96
C ALA A 641 14.93 18.74 48.86
N LEU A 642 13.89 17.93 48.58
CA LEU A 642 13.61 16.72 49.34
C LEU A 642 14.66 15.62 49.13
N PHE A 643 15.11 15.41 47.90
CA PHE A 643 16.10 14.36 47.60
C PHE A 643 17.51 14.70 48.09
N ALA A 644 17.90 15.98 48.09
CA ALA A 644 19.19 16.42 48.65
C ALA A 644 19.31 16.17 50.17
N GLY A 645 18.20 16.16 50.92
CA GLY A 645 18.19 16.02 52.38
C GLY A 645 18.45 14.60 52.91
N LEU A 646 18.25 13.56 52.10
CA LEU A 646 18.28 12.15 52.55
C LEU A 646 19.64 11.46 52.36
N GLY A 647 20.56 12.04 51.58
CA GLY A 647 21.84 11.42 51.21
C GLY A 647 22.98 11.49 52.25
N VAL A 648 22.85 12.28 53.33
CA VAL A 648 23.97 12.56 54.24
C VAL A 648 23.73 12.05 55.67
N ARG A 649 23.75 10.73 55.86
CA ARG A 649 24.03 10.12 57.17
C ARG A 649 25.25 9.19 57.10
N ARG A 650 26.37 9.73 57.58
CA ARG A 650 27.70 9.11 57.67
C ARG A 650 27.68 7.74 58.35
N ILE A 651 28.28 6.74 57.72
CA ILE A 651 28.91 5.62 58.43
C ILE A 651 30.36 6.04 58.70
N ALA A 652 30.69 6.26 59.97
CA ALA A 652 32.06 6.58 60.39
C ALA A 652 32.77 5.29 60.83
N SER A 653 33.68 4.78 60.01
CA SER A 653 34.69 3.80 60.44
C SER A 653 35.85 4.54 61.10
N SER A 654 36.31 4.03 62.25
CA SER A 654 37.44 4.59 62.97
C SER A 654 38.49 3.52 63.24
N ILE A 655 39.74 4.00 63.40
CA ILE A 655 40.95 3.34 63.92
C ILE A 655 41.95 2.90 62.84
N GLN A 656 43.04 3.68 62.75
CA GLN A 656 44.39 3.18 62.47
C GLN A 656 45.19 3.16 63.79
N SER A 657 45.77 2.02 64.13
CA SER A 657 47.13 1.82 64.69
C SER A 657 47.24 0.42 65.27
#